data_AF-A0A813A2T4-F1
#
_entry.id   AF-A0A813A2T4-F1
#
_cell.length_a   1.000
_cell.length_b   1.000
_cell.length_c   1.000
_cell.angle_alpha   90.00
_cell.angle_beta   90.00
_cell.angle_gamma   90.00
#
_symmetry.space_group_name_H-M   'P 1'
#
loop_
_entity.id
_entity.type
_entity.pdbx_description
1 polymer ?
#
loop_
_entity_poly.entity_id
_entity_poly.type
_entity_poly.pdbx_seq_one_letter_code
_entity_poly.pdbx_strand_id
1 'polypeptide(L)'
;MPWKGKRILLVGFTPNGAWEDAARAKVLLDLGFVPPSGFHLPKAVQETPSNLPVPHPGTPDGGPIRSAIDPPVPKPSRVPYLLELFCGSAGVSSAFIRLGGEALGIDRCLLPRSIKAPCVRLDLTRASDQALILDEVRRADIIWLAPPCGTCSRAREIPLRASSGASGKLKAEPLRSAACPEGFPNLSGVAGRRVRLANQLYMFTAQVVELCVRQDKVCVIENPSRSWFWSTRWIKPWVARLHSLHSHACMYGADLKKATRLLSTHQLPSMQATCDGAHAHKSWGLTKSRGQWGFRTTGTAEYPSAFCKAAASDFMEICASRNAFPAQEVVSEAFGVAAAAGRQPRGQSFQVGPSEFGSTCTMRVPVSVSVSEVIDGQTPWPLQGLPLGSRLLNSRTVTGEGGEEGVREVKFGIFRTPDSFLREALKMRHPFDEPSTSDMGNIRAMQVVLERGVEGTKTLRQKTLDYYRRRELELRSDEEALKATMDHRLAAAVWTVPKEAQACRLGRIAAEASCKKASPDLDVARAVWAETLEQVEKSWMKGPFSWAEIEKKYNGCWIPSKRFGVAQSDKVRSVDDLSEFLINSAVTETEKITLEGIDHIVSLARFFLGATTAGVTTFRLPASEGQWVTGRLHSDWRGGRARLLRGRALDLKAAYKQLARHPKDGWVSIVAVLNPDSGEVSYFEAVALPFGAVSAVTGFNRAARALRRILSILFSLVTTNFYDDFCQLELEPLQESAREIAEEVLGLLGWKIAQGAKALPFDRVFNMLGATISFERAAKGDVLVKNKPGRLEAIEEVVMRRVSERRCDRKRMLSIKGKLLFAAGHVFGRCAQLATQLISHRGNDRHQGREHMDDLLNALQFALETLKSGGPRCVGAWSQQPPVLIFTDGACEQEGNLVTHGALLFDPVTGRKEVFGDHVPKCLVERWKGGGKKQVIFFAEIFPAVVAKATWKDVVQGRRVLFFLDNEGARFTFIRSYSAQVNATDLLMISA
;
A
#
# COMPACT_ATOMS: atom_id res chain seq x y z
N MET A 1 -15.32 -23.58 -26.09
CA MET A 1 -15.92 -23.02 -24.85
C MET A 1 -15.63 -21.52 -24.78
N PRO A 2 -16.58 -20.68 -24.32
CA PRO A 2 -16.45 -19.22 -24.37
C PRO A 2 -15.45 -18.70 -23.32
N TRP A 3 -14.53 -17.87 -23.80
CA TRP A 3 -13.41 -17.29 -23.06
C TRP A 3 -13.86 -16.27 -22.01
N LYS A 4 -13.08 -16.15 -20.92
CA LYS A 4 -13.44 -15.41 -19.71
C LYS A 4 -12.17 -15.02 -18.90
N GLY A 5 -11.37 -13.99 -19.23
CA GLY A 5 -10.25 -13.58 -18.34
C GLY A 5 -9.58 -12.20 -18.53
N LYS A 6 -9.70 -11.32 -17.51
CA LYS A 6 -9.14 -9.95 -17.48
C LYS A 6 -7.65 -9.86 -17.04
N ARG A 7 -6.80 -9.42 -17.99
CA ARG A 7 -5.52 -8.64 -17.90
C ARG A 7 -4.20 -9.45 -17.95
N ILE A 8 -3.39 -9.21 -19.02
CA ILE A 8 -2.30 -10.04 -19.62
C ILE A 8 -1.46 -10.73 -18.57
N LEU A 9 -1.25 -12.03 -18.68
CA LEU A 9 -1.28 -12.98 -19.79
C LEU A 9 -2.70 -13.56 -20.18
N LEU A 10 -3.17 -13.61 -21.45
CA LEU A 10 -4.00 -14.75 -22.04
C LEU A 10 -5.49 -14.57 -22.31
N VAL A 11 -6.18 -15.16 -23.32
CA VAL A 11 -6.17 -16.56 -23.89
C VAL A 11 -6.84 -16.65 -25.31
N GLY A 12 -6.50 -17.68 -26.11
CA GLY A 12 -7.42 -18.50 -26.98
C GLY A 12 -7.09 -18.53 -28.50
N PHE A 13 -6.95 -19.63 -29.26
CA PHE A 13 -7.14 -21.10 -29.11
C PHE A 13 -6.02 -21.86 -29.87
N THR A 14 -5.83 -23.14 -29.56
CA THR A 14 -5.09 -24.15 -30.34
C THR A 14 -5.85 -24.63 -31.58
N PRO A 15 -5.11 -25.05 -32.62
CA PRO A 15 -5.39 -26.28 -33.32
C PRO A 15 -4.41 -27.33 -32.78
N ASN A 16 -4.89 -28.19 -31.88
CA ASN A 16 -4.29 -29.51 -31.73
C ASN A 16 -4.26 -30.16 -33.12
N GLY A 17 -3.10 -30.68 -33.51
CA GLY A 17 -2.90 -31.39 -34.79
C GLY A 17 -2.77 -30.51 -36.04
N ALA A 18 -2.38 -29.22 -35.94
CA ALA A 18 -2.33 -28.35 -37.12
C ALA A 18 -1.43 -28.86 -38.27
N TRP A 19 -0.40 -29.64 -37.96
CA TRP A 19 0.46 -30.29 -38.96
C TRP A 19 0.05 -31.73 -39.30
N GLU A 20 -0.86 -32.32 -38.52
CA GLU A 20 -1.44 -33.66 -38.78
C GLU A 20 -2.68 -33.56 -39.67
N ASP A 21 -3.40 -32.44 -39.61
CA ASP A 21 -4.53 -32.07 -40.48
C ASP A 21 -4.05 -31.31 -41.72
N ALA A 22 -4.31 -31.87 -42.91
CA ALA A 22 -3.84 -31.32 -44.18
C ALA A 22 -4.41 -29.92 -44.50
N ALA A 23 -5.64 -29.61 -44.11
CA ALA A 23 -6.26 -28.32 -44.40
C ALA A 23 -5.63 -27.20 -43.56
N ARG A 24 -5.29 -27.51 -42.29
CA ARG A 24 -4.64 -26.56 -41.38
C ARG A 24 -3.16 -26.38 -41.69
N ALA A 25 -2.45 -27.45 -42.04
CA ALA A 25 -1.04 -27.39 -42.44
C ALA A 25 -0.87 -26.50 -43.69
N LYS A 26 -1.79 -26.62 -44.66
CA LYS A 26 -1.82 -25.76 -45.84
C LYS A 26 -2.01 -24.27 -45.49
N VAL A 27 -2.96 -23.95 -44.61
CA VAL A 27 -3.17 -22.57 -44.14
C VAL A 27 -1.92 -22.02 -43.43
N LEU A 28 -1.23 -22.82 -42.62
CA LEU A 28 -0.01 -22.40 -41.95
C LEU A 28 1.15 -22.17 -42.94
N LEU A 29 1.29 -23.01 -43.97
CA LEU A 29 2.28 -22.83 -45.03
C LEU A 29 1.97 -21.61 -45.91
N ASP A 30 0.71 -21.39 -46.28
CA ASP A 30 0.25 -20.21 -47.02
C ASP A 30 0.49 -18.91 -46.22
N LEU A 31 0.44 -19.01 -44.89
CA LEU A 31 0.78 -17.92 -43.98
C LEU A 31 2.30 -17.82 -43.70
N GLY A 32 3.14 -18.68 -44.27
CA GLY A 32 4.61 -18.63 -44.17
C GLY A 32 5.22 -19.18 -42.88
N PHE A 33 4.52 -20.09 -42.18
CA PHE A 33 5.07 -20.79 -41.01
C PHE A 33 5.94 -21.99 -41.44
N VAL A 34 7.04 -22.22 -40.72
CA VAL A 34 7.98 -23.33 -40.99
C VAL A 34 7.73 -24.47 -39.99
N PRO A 35 7.55 -25.73 -40.45
CA PRO A 35 7.38 -26.88 -39.56
C PRO A 35 8.70 -27.21 -38.80
N PRO A 36 8.61 -27.86 -37.62
CA PRO A 36 9.78 -28.30 -36.87
C PRO A 36 10.69 -29.24 -37.69
N SER A 37 12.00 -29.17 -37.44
CA SER A 37 13.01 -30.02 -38.08
C SER A 37 12.68 -31.51 -37.89
N GLY A 38 12.49 -32.25 -38.99
CA GLY A 38 12.18 -33.69 -38.96
C GLY A 38 10.69 -34.06 -39.01
N PHE A 39 9.79 -33.09 -39.15
CA PHE A 39 8.35 -33.34 -39.30
C PHE A 39 7.95 -33.56 -40.77
N HIS A 40 7.26 -34.66 -41.08
CA HIS A 40 6.77 -34.97 -42.43
C HIS A 40 5.34 -34.45 -42.64
N LEU A 41 5.14 -33.56 -43.62
CA LEU A 41 3.81 -33.03 -43.98
C LEU A 41 2.87 -34.15 -44.49
N PRO A 42 1.55 -34.08 -44.21
CA PRO A 42 0.57 -35.00 -44.77
C PRO A 42 0.58 -34.95 -46.31
N LYS A 43 0.51 -36.11 -46.97
CA LYS A 43 0.61 -36.24 -48.45
C LYS A 43 -0.31 -35.28 -49.23
N ALA A 44 -1.51 -34.99 -48.72
CA ALA A 44 -2.50 -34.13 -49.37
C ALA A 44 -2.08 -32.64 -49.53
N VAL A 45 -1.06 -32.18 -48.80
CA VAL A 45 -0.56 -30.78 -48.86
C VAL A 45 0.49 -30.59 -49.96
N GLN A 46 1.08 -31.67 -50.46
CA GLN A 46 2.16 -31.62 -51.45
C GLN A 46 1.64 -31.38 -52.89
N GLU A 47 0.32 -31.35 -53.12
CA GLU A 47 -0.26 -31.45 -54.48
C GLU A 47 -1.22 -30.32 -54.93
N THR A 48 -1.31 -29.15 -54.27
CA THR A 48 -2.21 -28.07 -54.75
C THR A 48 -1.59 -26.67 -54.85
N PRO A 49 -1.59 -26.01 -56.03
CA PRO A 49 -1.16 -24.62 -56.19
C PRO A 49 -2.19 -23.61 -55.63
N SER A 50 -1.71 -22.54 -55.01
CA SER A 50 -2.49 -21.46 -54.40
C SER A 50 -2.87 -20.36 -55.40
N ASN A 51 -4.17 -20.13 -55.63
CA ASN A 51 -4.69 -18.95 -56.32
C ASN A 51 -5.91 -18.42 -55.59
N LEU A 52 -5.80 -17.33 -54.83
CA LEU A 52 -6.91 -16.39 -54.53
C LEU A 52 -6.34 -15.01 -54.10
N PRO A 53 -7.04 -13.89 -54.39
CA PRO A 53 -6.47 -12.54 -54.40
C PRO A 53 -6.64 -11.74 -53.10
N VAL A 54 -5.77 -10.74 -52.91
CA VAL A 54 -5.71 -9.80 -51.78
C VAL A 54 -6.68 -8.61 -52.00
N PRO A 55 -7.52 -8.19 -51.02
CA PRO A 55 -8.30 -6.95 -51.13
C PRO A 55 -7.61 -5.73 -50.49
N HIS A 56 -7.69 -4.59 -51.17
CA HIS A 56 -7.22 -3.27 -50.70
C HIS A 56 -8.15 -2.60 -49.67
N PRO A 57 -7.66 -1.63 -48.87
CA PRO A 57 -8.38 -1.02 -47.75
C PRO A 57 -9.18 0.23 -48.14
N GLY A 58 -10.46 0.28 -47.77
CA GLY A 58 -11.32 1.46 -47.84
C GLY A 58 -11.44 2.20 -46.50
N THR A 59 -11.37 3.53 -46.55
CA THR A 59 -11.61 4.50 -45.46
C THR A 59 -13.10 4.64 -45.10
N PRO A 60 -13.44 4.91 -43.83
CA PRO A 60 -14.68 5.64 -43.53
C PRO A 60 -14.48 6.88 -42.66
N ASP A 61 -15.37 7.83 -42.95
CA ASP A 61 -15.44 9.23 -42.56
C ASP A 61 -15.67 9.52 -41.06
N GLY A 62 -15.29 10.75 -40.69
CA GLY A 62 -15.50 11.34 -39.38
C GLY A 62 -16.86 12.04 -39.21
N GLY A 63 -17.30 12.10 -37.95
CA GLY A 63 -18.37 12.97 -37.47
C GLY A 63 -18.24 13.19 -35.95
N PRO A 64 -18.47 14.40 -35.42
CA PRO A 64 -18.06 14.79 -34.07
C PRO A 64 -19.14 14.44 -33.02
N ILE A 65 -18.74 13.84 -31.90
CA ILE A 65 -19.61 13.63 -30.74
C ILE A 65 -19.25 14.66 -29.66
N ARG A 66 -20.20 15.56 -29.38
CA ARG A 66 -20.14 16.59 -28.35
C ARG A 66 -20.23 15.96 -26.95
N SER A 67 -19.28 16.30 -26.07
CA SER A 67 -19.30 15.94 -24.65
C SER A 67 -19.94 17.07 -23.82
N ALA A 68 -21.08 16.82 -23.20
CA ALA A 68 -21.58 17.62 -22.07
C ALA A 68 -21.22 16.87 -20.78
N ILE A 69 -20.38 17.48 -19.94
CA ILE A 69 -20.02 16.99 -18.61
C ILE A 69 -20.57 18.02 -17.62
N ASP A 70 -21.58 17.62 -16.84
CA ASP A 70 -22.03 18.42 -15.70
C ASP A 70 -21.06 18.27 -14.51
N PRO A 71 -20.85 19.33 -13.71
CA PRO A 71 -19.92 19.31 -12.59
C PRO A 71 -20.47 18.50 -11.39
N PRO A 72 -19.61 17.84 -10.59
CA PRO A 72 -20.04 17.07 -9.43
C PRO A 72 -20.43 17.97 -8.26
N VAL A 73 -21.58 17.66 -7.65
CA VAL A 73 -22.11 18.28 -6.43
C VAL A 73 -21.23 17.94 -5.21
N PRO A 74 -21.03 18.86 -4.24
CA PRO A 74 -20.18 18.62 -3.07
C PRO A 74 -20.79 17.58 -2.10
N LYS A 75 -19.98 16.63 -1.60
CA LYS A 75 -20.38 15.65 -0.56
C LYS A 75 -19.97 16.14 0.84
N PRO A 76 -20.80 15.95 1.89
CA PRO A 76 -20.44 16.29 3.27
C PRO A 76 -19.39 15.32 3.86
N SER A 77 -18.58 15.81 4.80
CA SER A 77 -17.23 15.34 5.15
C SER A 77 -17.05 14.65 6.51
N ARG A 78 -18.12 14.25 7.22
CA ARG A 78 -18.00 13.62 8.56
C ARG A 78 -17.85 12.09 8.43
N VAL A 79 -17.10 11.45 9.32
CA VAL A 79 -16.90 9.98 9.41
C VAL A 79 -17.52 9.45 10.72
N PRO A 80 -18.09 8.23 10.77
CA PRO A 80 -18.64 7.66 12.00
C PRO A 80 -17.60 7.49 13.11
N TYR A 81 -17.95 7.85 14.36
CA TYR A 81 -17.05 7.77 15.52
C TYR A 81 -17.54 6.79 16.61
N LEU A 82 -16.67 5.86 17.02
CA LEU A 82 -16.90 4.85 18.06
C LEU A 82 -16.10 5.14 19.35
N LEU A 83 -16.78 5.14 20.50
CA LEU A 83 -16.16 5.21 21.82
C LEU A 83 -16.27 3.85 22.53
N GLU A 84 -15.14 3.19 22.81
CA GLU A 84 -15.07 1.90 23.49
C GLU A 84 -14.61 2.08 24.95
N LEU A 85 -15.53 2.01 25.92
CA LEU A 85 -15.20 2.09 27.35
C LEU A 85 -14.96 0.70 27.93
N PHE A 86 -13.98 0.62 28.84
CA PHE A 86 -13.47 -0.62 29.40
C PHE A 86 -12.85 -1.52 28.32
N CYS A 87 -12.07 -0.90 27.42
CA CYS A 87 -11.70 -1.51 26.13
C CYS A 87 -10.70 -2.67 26.23
N GLY A 88 -9.93 -2.79 27.33
CA GLY A 88 -8.84 -3.75 27.45
C GLY A 88 -7.78 -3.60 26.34
N SER A 89 -7.88 -4.40 25.28
CA SER A 89 -7.02 -4.34 24.09
C SER A 89 -7.56 -3.49 22.93
N ALA A 90 -8.78 -2.95 23.05
CA ALA A 90 -9.48 -2.17 22.02
C ALA A 90 -9.67 -2.93 20.69
N GLY A 91 -10.12 -4.18 20.81
CA GLY A 91 -10.35 -5.05 19.65
C GLY A 91 -11.50 -4.58 18.77
N VAL A 92 -12.57 -4.03 19.35
CA VAL A 92 -13.74 -3.54 18.60
C VAL A 92 -13.38 -2.24 17.88
N SER A 93 -12.73 -1.30 18.57
CA SER A 93 -12.15 -0.07 17.97
C SER A 93 -11.24 -0.38 16.77
N SER A 94 -10.35 -1.37 16.90
CA SER A 94 -9.43 -1.77 15.82
C SER A 94 -10.16 -2.32 14.60
N ALA A 95 -11.24 -3.08 14.80
CA ALA A 95 -12.04 -3.61 13.70
C ALA A 95 -12.86 -2.51 13.01
N PHE A 96 -13.41 -1.56 13.78
CA PHE A 96 -14.18 -0.43 13.27
C PHE A 96 -13.33 0.53 12.42
N ILE A 97 -12.11 0.86 12.87
CA ILE A 97 -11.17 1.68 12.10
C ILE A 97 -10.84 1.05 10.74
N ARG A 98 -10.70 -0.27 10.68
CA ARG A 98 -10.42 -0.97 9.40
C ARG A 98 -11.57 -0.91 8.40
N LEU A 99 -12.78 -0.60 8.84
CA LEU A 99 -13.95 -0.39 7.99
C LEU A 99 -14.16 1.08 7.61
N GLY A 100 -13.25 1.97 8.01
CA GLY A 100 -13.27 3.39 7.65
C GLY A 100 -13.90 4.32 8.70
N GLY A 101 -14.19 3.84 9.91
CA GLY A 101 -14.64 4.68 11.02
C GLY A 101 -13.50 5.25 11.88
N GLU A 102 -13.79 6.23 12.72
CA GLU A 102 -12.90 6.70 13.79
C GLU A 102 -13.23 5.98 15.11
N ALA A 103 -12.24 5.70 15.96
CA ALA A 103 -12.51 5.09 17.26
C ALA A 103 -11.51 5.47 18.36
N LEU A 104 -12.00 5.52 19.61
CA LEU A 104 -11.20 5.76 20.81
C LEU A 104 -11.53 4.75 21.91
N GLY A 105 -10.52 4.04 22.41
CA GLY A 105 -10.64 3.13 23.55
C GLY A 105 -10.30 3.80 24.89
N ILE A 106 -11.05 3.50 25.95
CA ILE A 106 -10.80 4.02 27.30
C ILE A 106 -10.68 2.86 28.29
N ASP A 107 -9.55 2.78 29.01
CA ASP A 107 -9.36 1.80 30.08
C ASP A 107 -8.39 2.31 31.16
N ARG A 108 -8.55 1.85 32.40
CA ARG A 108 -7.62 2.17 33.50
C ARG A 108 -6.26 1.48 33.32
N CYS A 109 -6.25 0.28 32.72
CA CYS A 109 -5.10 -0.61 32.64
C CYS A 109 -4.70 -0.88 31.19
N LEU A 110 -4.01 0.07 30.57
CA LEU A 110 -3.47 -0.06 29.21
C LEU A 110 -2.07 -0.69 29.22
N LEU A 111 -1.95 -1.88 28.60
CA LEU A 111 -0.67 -2.56 28.36
C LEU A 111 -0.21 -2.29 26.92
N PRO A 112 0.84 -1.47 26.68
CA PRO A 112 1.17 -0.99 25.34
C PRO A 112 1.42 -2.07 24.28
N ARG A 113 1.84 -3.27 24.69
CA ARG A 113 2.11 -4.39 23.77
C ARG A 113 0.86 -5.13 23.30
N SER A 114 -0.31 -4.88 23.91
CA SER A 114 -1.57 -5.56 23.60
C SER A 114 -2.66 -4.65 23.04
N ILE A 115 -2.42 -3.34 22.95
CA ILE A 115 -3.39 -2.36 22.42
C ILE A 115 -3.43 -2.44 20.89
N LYS A 116 -4.63 -2.46 20.31
CA LYS A 116 -4.87 -2.66 18.87
C LYS A 116 -5.40 -1.42 18.13
N ALA A 117 -5.75 -0.35 18.85
CA ALA A 117 -6.32 0.89 18.35
C ALA A 117 -5.97 2.06 19.31
N PRO A 118 -6.14 3.34 18.91
CA PRO A 118 -5.93 4.48 19.81
C PRO A 118 -6.68 4.32 21.13
N CYS A 119 -5.97 4.44 22.26
CA CYS A 119 -6.54 4.29 23.59
C CYS A 119 -6.00 5.34 24.56
N VAL A 120 -6.86 5.82 25.45
CA VAL A 120 -6.50 6.75 26.53
C VAL A 120 -6.71 6.09 27.89
N ARG A 121 -5.76 6.32 28.78
CA ARG A 121 -5.80 5.78 30.14
C ARG A 121 -6.56 6.71 31.08
N LEU A 122 -7.78 6.35 31.46
CA LEU A 122 -8.60 7.07 32.43
C LEU A 122 -9.13 6.13 33.53
N ASP A 123 -9.30 6.65 34.74
CA ASP A 123 -9.86 5.89 35.86
C ASP A 123 -11.32 6.30 36.06
N LEU A 124 -12.24 5.56 35.42
CA LEU A 124 -13.68 5.84 35.46
C LEU A 124 -14.32 5.66 36.85
N THR A 125 -13.53 5.38 37.90
CA THR A 125 -13.95 5.50 39.30
C THR A 125 -13.81 6.93 39.85
N ARG A 126 -13.29 7.88 39.05
CA ARG A 126 -13.14 9.29 39.41
C ARG A 126 -14.22 10.13 38.72
N ALA A 127 -14.90 10.98 39.48
CA ALA A 127 -15.96 11.85 38.94
C ALA A 127 -15.45 12.80 37.84
N SER A 128 -14.20 13.28 37.93
CA SER A 128 -13.57 14.10 36.90
C SER A 128 -13.45 13.40 35.55
N ASP A 129 -13.08 12.11 35.58
CA ASP A 129 -12.88 11.29 34.38
C ASP A 129 -14.22 10.86 33.81
N GLN A 130 -15.22 10.64 34.67
CA GLN A 130 -16.61 10.39 34.26
C GLN A 130 -17.22 11.58 33.52
N ALA A 131 -17.01 12.81 33.99
CA ALA A 131 -17.49 14.02 33.33
C ALA A 131 -16.93 14.16 31.90
N LEU A 132 -15.63 13.91 31.73
CA LEU A 132 -14.97 13.88 30.43
C LEU A 132 -15.60 12.88 29.46
N ILE A 133 -15.87 11.67 29.94
CA ILE A 133 -16.49 10.63 29.12
C ILE A 133 -17.92 10.99 28.75
N LEU A 134 -18.70 11.63 29.63
CA LEU A 134 -20.06 12.07 29.28
C LEU A 134 -20.06 13.13 28.18
N ASP A 135 -19.08 14.02 28.14
CA ASP A 135 -18.90 14.97 27.03
C ASP A 135 -18.51 14.24 25.73
N GLU A 136 -17.59 13.29 25.81
CA GLU A 136 -17.16 12.52 24.63
C GLU A 136 -18.28 11.61 24.07
N VAL A 137 -19.12 11.05 24.95
CA VAL A 137 -20.34 10.31 24.56
C VAL A 137 -21.28 11.19 23.73
N ARG A 138 -21.34 12.51 23.96
CA ARG A 138 -22.15 13.41 23.12
C ARG A 138 -21.59 13.57 21.70
N ARG A 139 -20.30 13.32 21.49
CA ARG A 139 -19.64 13.39 20.17
C ARG A 139 -19.64 12.06 19.42
N ALA A 140 -19.55 10.94 20.15
CA ALA A 140 -19.55 9.60 19.58
C ALA A 140 -20.89 9.22 18.94
N ASP A 141 -20.87 8.51 17.82
CA ASP A 141 -22.07 7.97 17.17
C ASP A 141 -22.41 6.58 17.74
N ILE A 142 -21.37 5.82 18.12
CA ILE A 142 -21.49 4.48 18.72
C ILE A 142 -20.72 4.41 20.04
N ILE A 143 -21.31 3.78 21.05
CA ILE A 143 -20.73 3.56 22.37
C ILE A 143 -20.71 2.06 22.68
N TRP A 144 -19.52 1.50 22.90
CA TRP A 144 -19.33 0.13 23.38
C TRP A 144 -18.87 0.12 24.83
N LEU A 145 -19.56 -0.63 25.70
CA LEU A 145 -19.31 -0.70 27.14
C LEU A 145 -19.01 -2.15 27.53
N ALA A 146 -17.83 -2.43 28.09
CA ALA A 146 -17.50 -3.75 28.65
C ALA A 146 -17.18 -3.71 30.16
N PRO A 147 -18.14 -3.35 31.05
CA PRO A 147 -17.85 -3.13 32.46
C PRO A 147 -17.24 -4.36 33.15
N PRO A 148 -16.35 -4.17 34.15
CA PRO A 148 -15.60 -5.26 34.74
C PRO A 148 -16.49 -6.33 35.37
N CYS A 149 -16.36 -7.58 34.91
CA CYS A 149 -17.20 -8.69 35.36
C CYS A 149 -16.63 -9.47 36.57
N GLY A 150 -15.42 -9.16 37.03
CA GLY A 150 -14.69 -10.00 38.00
C GLY A 150 -15.33 -10.16 39.40
N THR A 151 -16.26 -9.29 39.78
CA THR A 151 -17.01 -9.41 41.05
C THR A 151 -18.42 -9.99 40.89
N CYS A 152 -18.94 -10.04 39.67
CA CYS A 152 -20.31 -10.45 39.35
C CYS A 152 -20.41 -11.71 38.48
N SER A 153 -19.27 -12.20 37.96
CA SER A 153 -19.22 -13.44 37.18
C SER A 153 -19.55 -14.67 38.05
N ARG A 154 -20.55 -15.44 37.62
CA ARG A 154 -20.93 -16.73 38.22
C ARG A 154 -19.92 -17.86 37.95
N ALA A 155 -18.84 -17.60 37.20
CA ALA A 155 -17.72 -18.54 37.10
C ALA A 155 -17.08 -18.86 38.46
N ARG A 156 -17.29 -17.99 39.47
CA ARG A 156 -16.89 -18.20 40.87
C ARG A 156 -17.71 -19.26 41.61
N GLU A 157 -18.85 -19.68 41.06
CA GLU A 157 -19.72 -20.73 41.62
C GLU A 157 -19.36 -22.13 41.11
N ILE A 158 -18.44 -22.25 40.14
CA ILE A 158 -18.05 -23.55 39.56
C ILE A 158 -17.17 -24.31 40.58
N PRO A 159 -17.57 -25.52 41.02
CA PRO A 159 -16.74 -26.35 41.89
C PRO A 159 -15.45 -26.78 41.15
N LEU A 160 -14.29 -26.49 41.72
CA LEU A 160 -13.01 -27.01 41.20
C LEU A 160 -12.89 -28.48 41.63
N ARG A 161 -12.76 -29.42 40.66
CA ARG A 161 -12.48 -30.83 40.98
C ARG A 161 -11.14 -30.95 41.72
N ALA A 162 -11.16 -31.65 42.85
CA ALA A 162 -10.00 -31.95 43.67
C ALA A 162 -9.08 -32.95 42.96
N SER A 163 -8.24 -32.46 42.06
CA SER A 163 -7.13 -33.24 41.49
C SER A 163 -5.81 -32.56 41.84
N SER A 164 -5.04 -33.21 42.71
CA SER A 164 -3.64 -32.96 43.09
C SER A 164 -3.29 -31.62 43.77
N GLY A 165 -3.16 -31.65 45.10
CA GLY A 165 -2.18 -30.88 45.88
C GLY A 165 -2.36 -29.37 46.10
N ALA A 166 -3.32 -28.71 45.46
CA ALA A 166 -3.53 -27.26 45.58
C ALA A 166 -4.79 -26.85 46.39
N SER A 167 -5.29 -27.74 47.26
CA SER A 167 -6.64 -27.66 47.87
C SER A 167 -6.85 -26.56 48.93
N GLY A 168 -5.86 -25.72 49.23
CA GLY A 168 -5.98 -24.73 50.31
C GLY A 168 -6.06 -23.24 49.94
N LYS A 169 -5.63 -22.81 48.74
CA LYS A 169 -5.29 -21.37 48.52
C LYS A 169 -6.04 -20.59 47.42
N LEU A 170 -6.94 -21.19 46.63
CA LEU A 170 -7.54 -20.49 45.46
C LEU A 170 -9.03 -20.80 45.19
N LYS A 171 -9.85 -20.90 46.25
CA LYS A 171 -11.32 -20.85 46.09
C LYS A 171 -11.74 -19.38 46.02
N ALA A 172 -12.09 -18.88 44.83
CA ALA A 172 -12.61 -17.52 44.69
C ALA A 172 -14.08 -17.49 45.14
N GLU A 173 -14.34 -17.33 46.43
CA GLU A 173 -15.69 -17.33 47.00
C GLU A 173 -16.64 -16.37 46.25
N PRO A 174 -17.92 -16.73 46.06
CA PRO A 174 -18.91 -15.79 45.53
C PRO A 174 -18.96 -14.52 46.37
N LEU A 175 -19.06 -13.35 45.73
CA LEU A 175 -19.15 -12.05 46.42
C LEU A 175 -20.56 -11.45 46.35
N ARG A 176 -21.46 -12.07 45.59
CA ARG A 176 -22.80 -11.59 45.26
C ARG A 176 -23.72 -12.81 45.15
N SER A 177 -25.02 -12.59 45.31
CA SER A 177 -26.06 -13.61 45.13
C SER A 177 -27.28 -13.00 44.43
N ALA A 178 -28.29 -13.83 44.13
CA ALA A 178 -29.58 -13.33 43.62
C ALA A 178 -30.25 -12.33 44.58
N ALA A 179 -30.18 -12.58 45.90
CA ALA A 179 -30.74 -11.72 46.93
C ALA A 179 -29.88 -10.48 47.21
N CYS A 180 -28.56 -10.58 47.01
CA CYS A 180 -27.60 -9.49 47.23
C CYS A 180 -26.77 -9.23 45.96
N PRO A 181 -27.38 -8.74 44.85
CA PRO A 181 -26.68 -8.55 43.58
C PRO A 181 -25.64 -7.44 43.65
N GLU A 182 -25.70 -6.56 44.65
CA GLU A 182 -24.77 -5.45 44.88
C GLU A 182 -23.58 -5.83 45.78
N GLY A 183 -23.58 -7.03 46.35
CA GLY A 183 -22.58 -7.51 47.29
C GLY A 183 -23.19 -7.98 48.60
N PHE A 184 -22.56 -8.95 49.27
CA PHE A 184 -23.02 -9.35 50.60
C PHE A 184 -22.81 -8.21 51.62
N PRO A 185 -23.73 -8.04 52.59
CA PRO A 185 -23.68 -6.94 53.56
C PRO A 185 -22.40 -6.93 54.42
N ASN A 186 -21.81 -8.09 54.66
CA ASN A 186 -20.64 -8.30 55.53
C ASN A 186 -19.29 -8.29 54.79
N LEU A 187 -19.23 -7.86 53.53
CA LEU A 187 -17.97 -7.82 52.78
C LEU A 187 -17.02 -6.71 53.28
N SER A 188 -15.87 -7.12 53.81
CA SER A 188 -14.81 -6.21 54.28
C SER A 188 -13.51 -6.34 53.45
N GLY A 189 -12.52 -5.51 53.77
CA GLY A 189 -11.18 -5.56 53.16
C GLY A 189 -11.14 -5.41 51.63
N VAL A 190 -10.31 -6.22 50.98
CA VAL A 190 -10.07 -6.19 49.52
C VAL A 190 -11.33 -6.58 48.74
N ALA A 191 -12.09 -7.57 49.22
CA ALA A 191 -13.33 -8.03 48.56
C ALA A 191 -14.39 -6.92 48.58
N GLY A 192 -14.63 -6.29 49.73
CA GLY A 192 -15.55 -5.16 49.87
C GLY A 192 -15.14 -3.97 48.99
N ARG A 193 -13.84 -3.62 48.95
CA ARG A 193 -13.33 -2.53 48.09
C ARG A 193 -13.57 -2.82 46.59
N ARG A 194 -13.29 -4.04 46.12
CA ARG A 194 -13.52 -4.43 44.72
C ARG A 194 -14.99 -4.37 44.33
N VAL A 195 -15.89 -4.78 45.22
CA VAL A 195 -17.34 -4.71 45.01
C VAL A 195 -17.83 -3.26 44.95
N ARG A 196 -17.36 -2.40 45.87
CA ARG A 196 -17.69 -0.96 45.87
C ARG A 196 -17.26 -0.25 44.58
N LEU A 197 -16.02 -0.44 44.15
CA LEU A 197 -15.51 0.17 42.90
C LEU A 197 -16.26 -0.37 41.68
N ALA A 198 -16.56 -1.67 41.63
CA ALA A 198 -17.37 -2.24 40.56
C ALA A 198 -18.78 -1.65 40.51
N ASN A 199 -19.45 -1.49 41.66
CA ASN A 199 -20.77 -0.86 41.75
C ASN A 199 -20.75 0.59 41.26
N GLN A 200 -19.69 1.35 41.57
CA GLN A 200 -19.52 2.71 41.06
C GLN A 200 -19.42 2.74 39.53
N LEU A 201 -18.69 1.79 38.93
CA LEU A 201 -18.60 1.67 37.46
C LEU A 201 -19.93 1.20 36.84
N TYR A 202 -20.71 0.37 37.52
CA TYR A 202 -22.03 -0.07 37.05
C TYR A 202 -23.04 1.08 37.08
N MET A 203 -23.00 1.91 38.12
CA MET A 203 -23.79 3.15 38.19
C MET A 203 -23.42 4.10 37.03
N PHE A 204 -22.13 4.30 36.77
CA PHE A 204 -21.68 5.12 35.64
C PHE A 204 -22.08 4.53 34.28
N THR A 205 -22.00 3.21 34.13
CA THR A 205 -22.48 2.52 32.91
C THR A 205 -23.95 2.83 32.65
N ALA A 206 -24.80 2.79 33.69
CA ALA A 206 -26.21 3.14 33.55
C ALA A 206 -26.44 4.61 33.15
N GLN A 207 -25.63 5.54 33.65
CA GLN A 207 -25.68 6.96 33.26
C GLN A 207 -25.32 7.17 31.78
N VAL A 208 -24.30 6.46 31.28
CA VAL A 208 -23.93 6.52 29.85
C VAL A 208 -25.05 5.95 28.98
N VAL A 209 -25.65 4.83 29.37
CA VAL A 209 -26.78 4.21 28.65
C VAL A 209 -27.97 5.15 28.62
N GLU A 210 -28.31 5.78 29.74
CA GLU A 210 -29.38 6.76 29.81
C GLU A 210 -29.16 7.96 28.87
N LEU A 211 -27.92 8.46 28.79
CA LEU A 211 -27.56 9.52 27.86
C LEU A 211 -27.68 9.06 26.40
N CYS A 212 -27.21 7.85 26.08
CA CYS A 212 -27.30 7.30 24.73
C CYS A 212 -28.74 7.09 24.28
N VAL A 213 -29.61 6.58 25.16
CA VAL A 213 -31.04 6.39 24.86
C VAL A 213 -31.74 7.74 24.65
N ARG A 214 -31.43 8.76 25.46
CA ARG A 214 -31.99 10.11 25.28
C ARG A 214 -31.55 10.79 23.98
N GLN A 215 -30.38 10.43 23.44
CA GLN A 215 -29.79 11.03 22.25
C GLN A 215 -29.87 10.11 21.01
N ASP A 216 -30.66 9.03 21.09
CA ASP A 216 -30.79 8.02 20.03
C ASP A 216 -29.45 7.51 19.46
N LYS A 217 -28.52 7.15 20.35
CA LYS A 217 -27.20 6.64 19.97
C LYS A 217 -27.13 5.12 19.98
N VAL A 218 -26.24 4.56 19.15
CA VAL A 218 -25.95 3.13 19.20
C VAL A 218 -25.13 2.87 20.47
N CYS A 219 -25.71 2.15 21.42
CA CYS A 219 -25.05 1.80 22.68
C CYS A 219 -25.13 0.30 22.90
N VAL A 220 -24.01 -0.33 23.28
CA VAL A 220 -23.92 -1.76 23.55
C VAL A 220 -23.24 -2.00 24.89
N ILE A 221 -23.83 -2.84 25.74
CA ILE A 221 -23.25 -3.30 27.01
C ILE A 221 -22.90 -4.79 26.91
N GLU A 222 -21.65 -5.14 27.16
CA GLU A 222 -21.16 -6.52 27.21
C GLU A 222 -20.98 -7.00 28.67
N ASN A 223 -21.52 -8.18 28.96
CA ASN A 223 -21.14 -8.94 30.15
C ASN A 223 -21.46 -10.45 29.95
N PRO A 224 -20.86 -11.38 30.72
CA PRO A 224 -21.26 -12.78 30.68
C PRO A 224 -22.77 -12.98 30.88
N SER A 225 -23.39 -13.92 30.15
CA SER A 225 -24.87 -14.03 30.13
C SER A 225 -25.49 -14.33 31.49
N ARG A 226 -24.77 -15.05 32.36
CA ARG A 226 -25.21 -15.40 33.70
C ARG A 226 -24.70 -14.44 34.78
N SER A 227 -24.13 -13.29 34.43
CA SER A 227 -23.53 -12.36 35.41
C SER A 227 -24.56 -11.74 36.36
N TRP A 228 -24.21 -11.59 37.63
CA TRP A 228 -25.01 -10.83 38.61
C TRP A 228 -25.10 -9.33 38.25
N PHE A 229 -24.26 -8.84 37.33
CA PHE A 229 -24.30 -7.48 36.78
C PHE A 229 -25.70 -7.10 36.29
N TRP A 230 -26.37 -8.02 35.57
CA TRP A 230 -27.70 -7.81 35.00
C TRP A 230 -28.81 -7.65 36.05
N SER A 231 -28.57 -8.08 37.30
CA SER A 231 -29.52 -8.00 38.41
C SER A 231 -29.28 -6.82 39.34
N THR A 232 -28.23 -6.01 39.10
CA THR A 232 -27.96 -4.82 39.90
C THR A 232 -29.05 -3.76 39.68
N ARG A 233 -29.37 -2.96 40.70
CA ARG A 233 -30.46 -1.98 40.63
C ARG A 233 -30.34 -0.97 39.48
N TRP A 234 -29.11 -0.66 39.05
CA TRP A 234 -28.85 0.31 37.98
C TRP A 234 -29.06 -0.26 36.58
N ILE A 235 -28.75 -1.54 36.36
CA ILE A 235 -28.78 -2.17 35.03
C ILE A 235 -30.09 -2.93 34.79
N LYS A 236 -30.69 -3.51 35.84
CA LYS A 236 -31.95 -4.26 35.77
C LYS A 236 -33.07 -3.52 35.00
N PRO A 237 -33.28 -2.21 35.16
CA PRO A 237 -34.30 -1.48 34.39
C PRO A 237 -34.06 -1.50 32.87
N TRP A 238 -32.79 -1.47 32.44
CA TRP A 238 -32.42 -1.46 31.02
C TRP A 238 -32.56 -2.83 30.36
N VAL A 239 -32.41 -3.92 31.13
CA VAL A 239 -32.54 -5.30 30.62
C VAL A 239 -33.93 -5.55 30.01
N ALA A 240 -34.97 -4.91 30.51
CA ALA A 240 -36.33 -5.01 29.99
C ALA A 240 -36.63 -4.01 28.85
N ARG A 241 -35.79 -2.99 28.66
CA ARG A 241 -36.05 -1.86 27.74
C ARG A 241 -35.21 -1.87 26.46
N LEU A 242 -34.12 -2.64 26.45
CA LEU A 242 -33.16 -2.71 25.35
C LEU A 242 -33.13 -4.11 24.74
N HIS A 243 -32.64 -4.23 23.50
CA HIS A 243 -32.49 -5.51 22.84
C HIS A 243 -31.46 -6.37 23.57
N SER A 244 -31.87 -7.58 23.96
CA SER A 244 -31.04 -8.54 24.67
C SER A 244 -30.58 -9.63 23.73
N LEU A 245 -29.30 -9.64 23.39
CA LEU A 245 -28.69 -10.60 22.46
C LEU A 245 -27.75 -11.55 23.22
N HIS A 246 -27.66 -12.80 22.76
CA HIS A 246 -26.79 -13.81 23.35
C HIS A 246 -25.82 -14.34 22.30
N SER A 247 -24.55 -14.40 22.64
CA SER A 247 -23.49 -14.88 21.75
C SER A 247 -22.58 -15.88 22.45
N HIS A 248 -22.11 -16.87 21.69
CA HIS A 248 -21.11 -17.83 22.15
C HIS A 248 -19.77 -17.53 21.47
N ALA A 249 -18.77 -17.10 22.25
CA ALA A 249 -17.48 -16.65 21.72
C ALA A 249 -16.76 -17.69 20.83
N CYS A 250 -17.05 -18.98 21.01
CA CYS A 250 -16.48 -20.05 20.20
C CYS A 250 -16.92 -20.02 18.73
N MET A 251 -18.12 -19.54 18.42
CA MET A 251 -18.58 -19.31 17.04
C MET A 251 -17.80 -18.20 16.32
N TYR A 252 -17.01 -17.44 17.08
CA TYR A 252 -16.12 -16.40 16.56
C TYR A 252 -14.64 -16.79 16.68
N GLY A 253 -14.34 -18.07 16.94
CA GLY A 253 -12.97 -18.61 16.98
C GLY A 253 -12.31 -18.60 18.37
N ALA A 254 -13.07 -18.51 19.46
CA ALA A 254 -12.54 -18.73 20.81
C ALA A 254 -12.50 -20.22 21.19
N ASP A 255 -11.46 -20.66 21.90
CA ASP A 255 -11.32 -22.04 22.37
C ASP A 255 -12.32 -22.44 23.48
N LEU A 256 -12.94 -21.46 24.14
CA LEU A 256 -13.88 -21.64 25.25
C LEU A 256 -15.29 -21.27 24.81
N LYS A 257 -16.28 -22.09 25.19
CA LYS A 257 -17.71 -21.77 25.06
C LYS A 257 -18.13 -20.72 26.09
N LYS A 258 -17.64 -19.49 25.95
CA LYS A 258 -18.03 -18.37 26.81
C LYS A 258 -19.34 -17.78 26.28
N ALA A 259 -20.40 -17.89 27.08
CA ALA A 259 -21.67 -17.23 26.80
C ALA A 259 -21.63 -15.78 27.27
N THR A 260 -21.76 -14.86 26.32
CA THR A 260 -21.82 -13.41 26.53
C THR A 260 -23.22 -12.92 26.19
N ARG A 261 -23.74 -12.00 27.01
CA ARG A 261 -24.97 -11.26 26.72
C ARG A 261 -24.59 -9.84 26.33
N LEU A 262 -25.20 -9.36 25.26
CA LEU A 262 -25.11 -7.99 24.79
C LEU A 262 -26.46 -7.33 25.02
N LEU A 263 -26.47 -6.16 25.64
CA LEU A 263 -27.66 -5.34 25.75
C LEU A 263 -27.46 -4.12 24.85
N SER A 264 -28.32 -3.92 23.85
CA SER A 264 -28.12 -2.88 22.84
C SER A 264 -29.37 -2.05 22.59
N THR A 265 -29.18 -0.77 22.25
CA THR A 265 -30.24 0.10 21.73
C THR A 265 -30.71 -0.32 20.33
N HIS A 266 -29.94 -1.16 19.62
CA HIS A 266 -30.21 -1.58 18.24
C HIS A 266 -30.12 -3.09 18.07
N GLN A 267 -30.65 -3.61 16.96
CA GLN A 267 -30.41 -4.99 16.56
C GLN A 267 -29.00 -5.15 16.00
N LEU A 268 -28.35 -6.27 16.35
CA LEU A 268 -26.98 -6.61 15.93
C LEU A 268 -26.99 -8.05 15.39
N PRO A 269 -27.44 -8.29 14.14
CA PRO A 269 -27.66 -9.64 13.62
C PRO A 269 -26.36 -10.46 13.54
N SER A 270 -25.24 -9.84 13.19
CA SER A 270 -23.94 -10.53 13.07
C SER A 270 -23.37 -10.96 14.41
N MET A 271 -23.90 -10.44 15.52
CA MET A 271 -23.44 -10.69 16.89
C MET A 271 -24.24 -11.75 17.67
N GLN A 272 -25.17 -12.47 17.03
CA GLN A 272 -26.10 -13.40 17.69
C GLN A 272 -25.73 -14.89 17.54
N ALA A 273 -24.51 -15.22 17.09
CA ALA A 273 -24.14 -16.61 16.85
C ALA A 273 -24.08 -17.41 18.16
N THR A 274 -24.80 -18.54 18.20
CA THR A 274 -24.77 -19.50 19.29
C THR A 274 -24.13 -20.81 18.81
N CYS A 275 -23.28 -21.39 19.67
CA CYS A 275 -22.60 -22.67 19.43
C CYS A 275 -23.54 -23.76 18.89
N ASP A 276 -23.20 -24.28 17.71
CA ASP A 276 -23.86 -25.38 16.99
C ASP A 276 -23.41 -26.78 17.44
N GLY A 277 -22.33 -26.87 18.22
CA GLY A 277 -21.77 -28.13 18.69
C GLY A 277 -20.80 -28.81 17.72
N ALA A 278 -20.47 -28.20 16.57
CA ALA A 278 -19.63 -28.80 15.53
C ALA A 278 -18.12 -28.79 15.84
N HIS A 279 -17.70 -28.27 17.00
CA HIS A 279 -16.29 -28.14 17.39
C HIS A 279 -16.04 -28.46 18.86
N ALA A 280 -14.81 -28.87 19.18
CA ALA A 280 -14.40 -29.21 20.55
C ALA A 280 -14.11 -27.95 21.39
N HIS A 281 -14.57 -27.95 22.64
CA HIS A 281 -14.32 -26.86 23.59
C HIS A 281 -13.26 -27.26 24.62
N LYS A 282 -12.42 -26.31 25.04
CA LYS A 282 -11.55 -26.51 26.21
C LYS A 282 -12.37 -26.50 27.50
N SER A 283 -11.94 -27.28 28.50
CA SER A 283 -12.56 -27.31 29.83
C SER A 283 -12.31 -26.03 30.63
N TRP A 284 -13.30 -25.61 31.42
CA TRP A 284 -13.16 -24.54 32.42
C TRP A 284 -12.26 -25.02 33.57
N GLY A 285 -11.32 -24.19 34.05
CA GLY A 285 -10.39 -24.60 35.12
C GLY A 285 -9.26 -23.62 35.43
N LEU A 286 -8.29 -24.06 36.22
CA LEU A 286 -7.05 -23.32 36.54
C LEU A 286 -5.93 -23.70 35.57
N THR A 287 -5.03 -22.76 35.28
CA THR A 287 -3.80 -22.99 34.52
C THR A 287 -2.60 -22.45 35.29
N LYS A 288 -1.50 -23.20 35.31
CA LYS A 288 -0.25 -22.81 35.97
C LYS A 288 0.64 -22.08 34.97
N SER A 289 0.99 -20.82 35.24
CA SER A 289 1.92 -20.03 34.44
C SER A 289 2.92 -19.33 35.36
N ARG A 290 4.23 -19.47 35.09
CA ARG A 290 5.34 -18.89 35.87
C ARG A 290 5.21 -19.12 37.39
N GLY A 291 4.84 -20.33 37.81
CA GLY A 291 4.74 -20.69 39.23
C GLY A 291 3.48 -20.19 39.95
N GLN A 292 2.63 -19.38 39.33
CA GLN A 292 1.36 -18.93 39.90
C GLN A 292 0.16 -19.65 39.25
N TRP A 293 -0.81 -20.00 40.08
CA TRP A 293 -2.09 -20.57 39.66
C TRP A 293 -3.05 -19.43 39.30
N GLY A 294 -3.52 -19.39 38.05
CA GLY A 294 -4.51 -18.43 37.58
C GLY A 294 -5.73 -19.13 36.98
N PHE A 295 -6.90 -18.48 37.01
CA PHE A 295 -8.08 -18.98 36.31
C PHE A 295 -7.82 -18.94 34.79
N ARG A 296 -8.17 -19.99 34.06
CA ARG A 296 -7.99 -20.10 32.60
C ARG A 296 -8.70 -18.98 31.82
N THR A 297 -9.58 -18.22 32.49
CA THR A 297 -10.29 -17.03 31.98
C THR A 297 -9.43 -15.78 31.80
N THR A 298 -8.25 -15.68 32.43
CA THR A 298 -7.42 -14.45 32.35
C THR A 298 -6.68 -14.33 31.00
N GLY A 299 -6.40 -15.46 30.33
CA GLY A 299 -5.78 -15.49 28.99
C GLY A 299 -6.77 -15.36 27.83
N THR A 300 -8.08 -15.34 28.09
CA THR A 300 -9.18 -15.25 27.11
C THR A 300 -10.08 -14.04 27.35
N ALA A 301 -9.58 -13.01 28.05
CA ALA A 301 -10.33 -11.78 28.29
C ALA A 301 -10.52 -10.93 27.01
N GLU A 302 -9.68 -11.18 25.99
CA GLU A 302 -9.71 -10.49 24.72
C GLU A 302 -10.75 -11.09 23.76
N TYR A 303 -11.48 -10.21 23.06
CA TYR A 303 -12.44 -10.62 22.04
C TYR A 303 -11.75 -11.29 20.83
N PRO A 304 -12.29 -12.39 20.28
CA PRO A 304 -11.82 -12.94 19.02
C PRO A 304 -11.95 -11.94 17.87
N SER A 305 -11.01 -11.96 16.92
CA SER A 305 -11.03 -11.00 15.81
C SER A 305 -12.30 -11.08 14.96
N ALA A 306 -12.91 -12.26 14.81
CA ALA A 306 -14.16 -12.40 14.07
C ALA A 306 -15.34 -11.73 14.80
N PHE A 307 -15.37 -11.77 16.13
CA PHE A 307 -16.38 -11.10 16.95
C PHE A 307 -16.30 -9.58 16.80
N CYS A 308 -15.08 -9.03 16.87
CA CYS A 308 -14.87 -7.60 16.66
C CYS A 308 -15.27 -7.13 15.25
N LYS A 309 -14.98 -7.95 14.22
CA LYS A 309 -15.39 -7.66 12.84
C LYS A 309 -16.91 -7.68 12.66
N ALA A 310 -17.60 -8.64 13.28
CA ALA A 310 -19.05 -8.70 13.27
C ALA A 310 -19.67 -7.45 13.91
N ALA A 311 -19.16 -7.03 15.08
CA ALA A 311 -19.58 -5.80 15.74
C ALA A 311 -19.38 -4.56 14.85
N ALA A 312 -18.19 -4.42 14.27
CA ALA A 312 -17.86 -3.31 13.40
C ALA A 312 -18.75 -3.26 12.13
N SER A 313 -19.08 -4.42 11.56
CA SER A 313 -19.96 -4.53 10.40
C SER A 313 -21.37 -4.02 10.72
N ASP A 314 -21.97 -4.53 11.81
CA ASP A 314 -23.32 -4.11 12.23
C ASP A 314 -23.35 -2.60 12.53
N PHE A 315 -22.30 -2.04 13.15
CA PHE A 315 -22.22 -0.60 13.42
C PHE A 315 -22.13 0.25 12.16
N MET A 316 -21.31 -0.15 11.20
CA MET A 316 -21.19 0.58 9.93
C MET A 316 -22.50 0.55 9.14
N GLU A 317 -23.21 -0.59 9.16
CA GLU A 317 -24.51 -0.72 8.52
C GLU A 317 -25.57 0.16 9.18
N ILE A 318 -25.62 0.21 10.52
CA ILE A 318 -26.51 1.12 11.25
C ILE A 318 -26.19 2.58 10.91
N CYS A 319 -24.92 2.98 10.89
CA CYS A 319 -24.52 4.34 10.53
C CYS A 319 -24.86 4.69 9.07
N ALA A 320 -24.68 3.75 8.14
CA ALA A 320 -25.01 3.93 6.73
C ALA A 320 -26.53 4.08 6.51
N SER A 321 -27.34 3.30 7.23
CA SER A 321 -28.82 3.32 7.12
C SER A 321 -29.45 4.64 7.61
N ARG A 322 -28.74 5.40 8.46
CA ARG A 322 -29.22 6.66 9.05
C ARG A 322 -28.98 7.90 8.16
N ASN A 323 -28.65 7.73 6.87
CA ASN A 323 -28.39 8.79 5.87
C ASN A 323 -27.34 9.85 6.26
N ALA A 324 -26.56 9.64 7.32
CA ALA A 324 -25.62 10.64 7.84
C ALA A 324 -24.19 10.52 7.28
N PHE A 325 -23.87 9.45 6.55
CA PHE A 325 -22.50 9.15 6.12
C PHE A 325 -22.49 8.43 4.76
N PRO A 326 -21.78 8.95 3.74
CA PRO A 326 -21.62 8.23 2.48
C PRO A 326 -20.82 6.93 2.73
N ALA A 327 -21.26 5.82 2.13
CA ALA A 327 -20.48 4.59 2.06
C ALA A 327 -19.13 4.91 1.38
N GLN A 328 -18.06 5.00 2.15
CA GLN A 328 -16.74 5.28 1.64
C GLN A 328 -16.17 3.97 1.06
N GLU A 329 -15.78 3.98 -0.21
CA GLU A 329 -14.86 2.97 -0.72
C GLU A 329 -13.61 2.99 0.15
N VAL A 330 -13.25 1.83 0.72
CA VAL A 330 -12.03 1.64 1.51
C VAL A 330 -10.83 1.84 0.60
N VAL A 331 -10.41 3.09 0.42
CA VAL A 331 -9.15 3.45 -0.22
C VAL A 331 -8.10 3.46 0.89
N SER A 332 -7.52 2.29 1.16
CA SER A 332 -6.44 2.21 2.14
C SER A 332 -5.24 3.05 1.69
N GLU A 333 -4.68 3.83 2.62
CA GLU A 333 -3.51 4.73 2.55
C GLU A 333 -2.18 4.06 2.13
N ALA A 334 -2.21 2.89 1.49
CA ALA A 334 -1.03 2.08 1.19
C ALA A 334 -0.35 2.40 -0.16
N PHE A 335 -0.73 3.48 -0.86
CA PHE A 335 -0.28 3.70 -2.25
C PHE A 335 1.17 4.17 -2.40
N GLY A 336 1.72 4.90 -1.42
CA GLY A 336 3.11 5.42 -1.50
C GLY A 336 4.17 4.42 -1.07
N VAL A 337 3.89 3.62 -0.03
CA VAL A 337 4.86 2.66 0.54
C VAL A 337 4.85 1.32 -0.20
N ALA A 338 3.74 0.94 -0.85
CA ALA A 338 3.61 -0.33 -1.56
C ALA A 338 4.42 -0.41 -2.86
N ALA A 339 4.61 0.72 -3.56
CA ALA A 339 5.47 0.80 -4.75
C ALA A 339 6.95 0.59 -4.42
N ALA A 340 7.42 1.13 -3.29
CA ALA A 340 8.79 0.93 -2.79
C ALA A 340 9.03 -0.50 -2.23
N ALA A 341 7.96 -1.24 -1.88
CA ALA A 341 8.03 -2.57 -1.29
C ALA A 341 7.67 -3.72 -2.26
N GLY A 342 7.56 -3.44 -3.56
CA GLY A 342 7.24 -4.45 -4.58
C GLY A 342 5.86 -5.10 -4.43
N ARG A 343 4.93 -4.46 -3.71
CA ARG A 343 3.54 -4.95 -3.59
C ARG A 343 2.63 -4.15 -4.51
N GLN A 344 2.10 -4.82 -5.52
CA GLN A 344 1.10 -4.24 -6.41
C GLN A 344 -0.19 -3.91 -5.63
N PRO A 345 -0.84 -2.77 -5.92
CA PRO A 345 -2.11 -2.41 -5.29
C PRO A 345 -3.17 -3.47 -5.60
N ARG A 346 -3.84 -3.97 -4.57
CA ARG A 346 -5.07 -4.75 -4.71
C ARG A 346 -6.22 -3.75 -4.74
N GLY A 347 -6.90 -3.60 -5.88
CA GLY A 347 -8.15 -2.83 -5.94
C GLY A 347 -8.50 -2.28 -7.31
N GLN A 348 -7.53 -1.82 -8.09
CA GLN A 348 -7.74 -1.62 -9.52
C GLN A 348 -7.16 -2.85 -10.20
N SER A 349 -8.01 -3.62 -10.89
CA SER A 349 -7.53 -4.51 -11.95
C SER A 349 -6.47 -3.74 -12.74
N PHE A 350 -5.33 -4.30 -13.12
CA PHE A 350 -4.27 -3.58 -13.85
C PHE A 350 -4.18 -4.18 -15.24
N GLN A 351 -4.66 -3.49 -16.29
CA GLN A 351 -4.74 -4.05 -17.65
C GLN A 351 -3.35 -4.00 -18.20
N VAL A 352 -2.59 -5.04 -17.96
CA VAL A 352 -1.47 -5.33 -18.84
C VAL A 352 -2.16 -5.80 -20.12
N GLY A 353 -2.02 -5.08 -21.25
CA GLY A 353 -2.54 -5.50 -22.56
C GLY A 353 -3.80 -4.89 -23.13
N PRO A 354 -4.14 -5.23 -24.40
CA PRO A 354 -5.40 -4.82 -25.00
C PRO A 354 -6.58 -5.49 -24.28
N SER A 355 -7.73 -4.83 -24.32
CA SER A 355 -8.96 -5.41 -23.79
C SER A 355 -9.47 -6.56 -24.65
N GLU A 356 -9.77 -7.69 -24.00
CA GLU A 356 -10.51 -8.80 -24.58
C GLU A 356 -11.85 -8.35 -25.16
N PHE A 357 -12.45 -7.33 -24.55
CA PHE A 357 -13.70 -6.72 -24.99
C PHE A 357 -13.44 -5.51 -25.89
N GLY A 358 -14.12 -5.48 -27.04
CA GLY A 358 -14.11 -4.35 -27.98
C GLY A 358 -15.04 -3.23 -27.53
N SER A 359 -16.14 -3.59 -26.88
CA SER A 359 -17.13 -2.67 -26.34
C SER A 359 -17.75 -3.25 -25.06
N THR A 360 -18.44 -2.40 -24.31
CA THR A 360 -19.24 -2.82 -23.16
C THR A 360 -20.64 -2.26 -23.29
N CYS A 361 -21.64 -3.06 -22.95
CA CYS A 361 -23.04 -2.65 -22.91
C CYS A 361 -23.50 -2.64 -21.45
N THR A 362 -24.07 -1.53 -20.98
CA THR A 362 -24.68 -1.42 -19.66
C THR A 362 -26.19 -1.32 -19.83
N MET A 363 -26.94 -2.17 -19.16
CA MET A 363 -28.40 -2.24 -19.25
C MET A 363 -29.01 -2.26 -17.84
N ARG A 364 -30.20 -1.70 -17.71
CA ARG A 364 -31.02 -1.82 -16.51
C ARG A 364 -32.07 -2.91 -16.76
N VAL A 365 -32.07 -3.93 -15.93
CA VAL A 365 -33.01 -5.06 -16.01
C VAL A 365 -33.78 -5.18 -14.70
N PRO A 366 -35.05 -5.57 -14.72
CA PRO A 366 -35.78 -5.89 -13.49
C PRO A 366 -35.03 -6.94 -12.66
N VAL A 367 -35.06 -6.86 -11.33
CA VAL A 367 -34.41 -7.85 -10.46
C VAL A 367 -34.96 -9.28 -10.66
N SER A 368 -36.19 -9.40 -11.17
CA SER A 368 -36.82 -10.67 -11.56
C SER A 368 -36.17 -11.37 -12.76
N VAL A 369 -35.39 -10.66 -13.59
CA VAL A 369 -34.72 -11.25 -14.74
C VAL A 369 -33.44 -11.98 -14.32
N SER A 370 -33.33 -13.26 -14.69
CA SER A 370 -32.11 -14.05 -14.49
C SER A 370 -30.99 -13.59 -15.43
N VAL A 371 -29.83 -13.25 -14.88
CA VAL A 371 -28.69 -12.73 -15.64
C VAL A 371 -27.61 -13.81 -15.73
N SER A 372 -27.44 -14.38 -16.91
CA SER A 372 -26.39 -15.37 -17.18
C SER A 372 -25.01 -14.73 -17.23
N GLU A 373 -23.97 -15.47 -16.84
CA GLU A 373 -22.58 -14.99 -16.94
C GLU A 373 -22.10 -14.83 -18.40
N VAL A 374 -22.73 -15.55 -19.34
CA VAL A 374 -22.51 -15.47 -20.79
C VAL A 374 -23.86 -15.37 -21.47
N ILE A 375 -23.97 -14.51 -22.47
CA ILE A 375 -25.14 -14.46 -23.34
C ILE A 375 -25.15 -15.67 -24.26
N ASP A 376 -26.21 -16.46 -24.18
CA ASP A 376 -26.49 -17.59 -25.04
C ASP A 376 -27.76 -17.35 -25.87
N GLY A 377 -28.10 -18.31 -26.73
CA GLY A 377 -29.29 -18.22 -27.59
C GLY A 377 -30.63 -18.29 -26.87
N GLN A 378 -30.65 -18.47 -25.54
CA GLN A 378 -31.86 -18.64 -24.73
C GLN A 378 -32.04 -17.51 -23.70
N THR A 379 -31.26 -16.43 -23.81
CA THR A 379 -31.27 -15.35 -22.81
C THR A 379 -32.62 -14.59 -22.80
N PRO A 380 -33.22 -14.30 -21.63
CA PRO A 380 -34.51 -13.60 -21.55
C PRO A 380 -34.44 -12.10 -21.91
N TRP A 381 -35.59 -11.51 -22.23
CA TRP A 381 -35.72 -10.06 -22.48
C TRP A 381 -35.34 -9.27 -21.22
N PRO A 382 -34.60 -8.16 -21.31
CA PRO A 382 -34.19 -7.42 -22.51
C PRO A 382 -32.79 -7.80 -23.06
N LEU A 383 -32.19 -8.91 -22.64
CA LEU A 383 -30.80 -9.24 -22.96
C LEU A 383 -30.58 -9.85 -24.37
N GLN A 384 -31.65 -10.11 -25.14
CA GLN A 384 -31.58 -10.78 -26.45
C GLN A 384 -30.87 -9.96 -27.55
N GLY A 385 -30.71 -8.65 -27.35
CA GLY A 385 -29.99 -7.78 -28.27
C GLY A 385 -28.45 -7.83 -28.12
N LEU A 386 -27.93 -8.56 -27.14
CA LEU A 386 -26.48 -8.69 -26.93
C LEU A 386 -25.89 -9.80 -27.81
N PRO A 387 -24.69 -9.59 -28.39
CA PRO A 387 -24.01 -10.63 -29.16
C PRO A 387 -23.80 -11.91 -28.35
N LEU A 388 -24.02 -13.07 -28.99
CA LEU A 388 -23.75 -14.38 -28.39
C LEU A 388 -22.30 -14.46 -27.90
N GLY A 389 -22.11 -15.04 -26.73
CA GLY A 389 -20.81 -15.13 -26.07
C GLY A 389 -20.43 -13.90 -25.25
N SER A 390 -21.19 -12.81 -25.24
CA SER A 390 -20.91 -11.63 -24.40
C SER A 390 -20.84 -11.99 -22.92
N ARG A 391 -19.84 -11.50 -22.20
CA ARG A 391 -19.57 -11.88 -20.79
C ARG A 391 -20.06 -10.83 -19.81
N LEU A 392 -20.76 -11.25 -18.76
CA LEU A 392 -21.11 -10.36 -17.65
C LEU A 392 -19.84 -9.87 -16.93
N LEU A 393 -19.66 -8.56 -16.83
CA LEU A 393 -18.52 -7.90 -16.20
C LEU A 393 -18.84 -7.39 -14.79
N ASN A 394 -20.06 -6.89 -14.61
CA ASN A 394 -20.54 -6.33 -13.34
C ASN A 394 -22.07 -6.43 -13.27
N SER A 395 -22.60 -6.60 -12.06
CA SER A 395 -24.02 -6.54 -11.77
C SER A 395 -24.22 -5.85 -10.43
N ARG A 396 -25.02 -4.80 -10.39
CA ARG A 396 -25.37 -4.06 -9.17
C ARG A 396 -26.87 -3.85 -9.08
N THR A 397 -27.45 -4.07 -7.92
CA THR A 397 -28.85 -3.72 -7.66
C THR A 397 -28.92 -2.25 -7.26
N VAL A 398 -29.82 -1.49 -7.88
CA VAL A 398 -30.09 -0.09 -7.59
C VAL A 398 -31.50 -0.01 -7.02
N THR A 399 -31.62 0.37 -5.75
CA THR A 399 -32.91 0.65 -5.10
C THR A 399 -33.27 2.11 -5.34
N GLY A 400 -34.44 2.37 -5.93
CA GLY A 400 -35.00 3.71 -6.05
C GLY A 400 -35.53 4.23 -4.72
N GLU A 401 -35.49 5.54 -4.51
CA GLU A 401 -36.22 6.21 -3.43
C GLU A 401 -37.73 6.06 -3.72
N GLY A 402 -38.43 5.19 -2.99
CA GLY A 402 -39.89 5.06 -3.12
C GLY A 402 -40.49 3.65 -3.04
N GLY A 403 -39.69 2.59 -2.89
CA GLY A 403 -40.23 1.24 -2.70
C GLY A 403 -40.79 0.55 -3.96
N GLU A 404 -40.49 1.04 -5.17
CA GLU A 404 -40.73 0.32 -6.41
C GLU A 404 -39.74 -0.85 -6.59
N GLU A 405 -40.15 -1.88 -7.35
CA GLU A 405 -39.37 -3.09 -7.65
C GLU A 405 -37.92 -2.74 -8.03
N GLY A 406 -36.95 -3.26 -7.28
CA GLY A 406 -35.54 -2.95 -7.50
C GLY A 406 -35.11 -3.21 -8.94
N VAL A 407 -34.31 -2.30 -9.50
CA VAL A 407 -33.74 -2.44 -10.85
C VAL A 407 -32.28 -2.88 -10.71
N ARG A 408 -31.87 -3.89 -11.46
CA ARG A 408 -30.49 -4.38 -11.51
C ARG A 408 -29.79 -3.76 -12.72
N GLU A 409 -28.72 -3.02 -12.49
CA GLU A 409 -27.84 -2.57 -13.56
C GLU A 409 -26.79 -3.65 -13.84
N VAL A 410 -26.73 -4.13 -15.09
CA VAL A 410 -25.82 -5.17 -15.56
C VAL A 410 -24.92 -4.61 -16.65
N LYS A 411 -23.63 -4.94 -16.61
CA LYS A 411 -22.65 -4.54 -17.61
C LYS A 411 -22.04 -5.76 -18.27
N PHE A 412 -22.23 -5.91 -19.57
CA PHE A 412 -21.65 -6.96 -20.39
C PHE A 412 -20.46 -6.45 -21.20
N GLY A 413 -19.46 -7.30 -21.40
CA GLY A 413 -18.33 -7.09 -22.28
C GLY A 413 -18.52 -7.90 -23.55
N ILE A 414 -18.40 -7.24 -24.70
CA ILE A 414 -18.54 -7.85 -26.02
C ILE A 414 -17.14 -8.11 -26.56
N PHE A 415 -16.83 -9.36 -26.90
CA PHE A 415 -15.49 -9.76 -27.34
C PHE A 415 -15.05 -9.05 -28.63
N ARG A 416 -13.77 -8.75 -28.72
CA ARG A 416 -13.14 -8.38 -29.99
C ARG A 416 -13.11 -9.58 -30.92
N THR A 417 -13.12 -9.32 -32.23
CA THR A 417 -12.67 -10.34 -33.18
C THR A 417 -11.17 -10.59 -33.02
N PRO A 418 -10.65 -11.79 -33.36
CA PRO A 418 -9.22 -12.08 -33.30
C PRO A 418 -8.36 -11.02 -34.03
N ASP A 419 -8.76 -10.60 -35.23
CA ASP A 419 -8.07 -9.55 -35.99
C ASP A 419 -8.09 -8.18 -35.31
N SER A 420 -9.19 -7.82 -34.66
CA SER A 420 -9.27 -6.58 -33.90
C SER A 420 -8.37 -6.64 -32.67
N PHE A 421 -8.37 -7.77 -31.97
CA PHE A 421 -7.52 -7.98 -30.80
C PHE A 421 -6.03 -7.93 -31.17
N LEU A 422 -5.62 -8.62 -32.24
CA LEU A 422 -4.25 -8.63 -32.72
C LEU A 422 -3.77 -7.23 -33.13
N ARG A 423 -4.60 -6.46 -33.85
CA ARG A 423 -4.31 -5.07 -34.21
C ARG A 423 -4.09 -4.19 -32.99
N GLU A 424 -4.87 -4.37 -31.93
CA GLU A 424 -4.66 -3.64 -30.67
C GLU A 424 -3.43 -4.13 -29.90
N ALA A 425 -3.15 -5.43 -29.90
CA ALA A 425 -1.95 -6.01 -29.29
C ALA A 425 -0.66 -5.44 -29.90
N LEU A 426 -0.62 -5.28 -31.22
CA LEU A 426 0.52 -4.70 -31.95
C LEU A 426 0.77 -3.23 -31.62
N LYS A 427 -0.24 -2.50 -31.14
CA LYS A 427 -0.14 -1.09 -30.73
C LYS A 427 0.36 -0.91 -29.29
N MET A 428 0.46 -1.99 -28.51
CA MET A 428 0.86 -1.92 -27.10
C MET A 428 2.24 -1.28 -26.95
N ARG A 429 2.31 -0.27 -26.08
CA ARG A 429 3.55 0.46 -25.76
C ARG A 429 4.14 -0.04 -24.45
N HIS A 430 5.45 0.14 -24.28
CA HIS A 430 6.07 -0.09 -22.98
C HIS A 430 5.61 1.01 -22.01
N PRO A 431 5.37 0.73 -20.72
CA PRO A 431 5.09 1.78 -19.73
C PRO A 431 6.18 2.86 -19.57
N PHE A 432 7.38 2.66 -20.14
CA PHE A 432 8.47 3.65 -20.16
C PHE A 432 8.42 4.53 -21.41
N ASP A 433 7.52 4.25 -22.34
CA ASP A 433 7.36 5.00 -23.59
C ASP A 433 6.20 6.01 -23.47
N GLU A 434 5.48 6.01 -22.34
CA GLU A 434 4.35 6.92 -22.08
C GLU A 434 4.75 7.96 -21.03
N PRO A 435 4.89 9.24 -21.42
CA PRO A 435 5.22 10.30 -20.47
C PRO A 435 4.01 10.61 -19.58
N SER A 436 4.28 10.81 -18.30
CA SER A 436 3.28 11.33 -17.36
C SER A 436 3.03 12.82 -17.61
N THR A 437 1.92 13.35 -17.09
CA THR A 437 1.65 14.80 -17.16
C THR A 437 2.74 15.63 -16.47
N SER A 438 3.40 15.10 -15.45
CA SER A 438 4.58 15.70 -14.81
C SER A 438 5.76 15.85 -15.76
N ASP A 439 5.92 14.96 -16.73
CA ASP A 439 7.09 14.92 -17.60
C ASP A 439 7.06 15.99 -18.69
N MET A 440 5.91 16.63 -18.94
CA MET A 440 5.79 17.60 -20.04
C MET A 440 6.70 18.82 -19.90
N GLY A 441 7.01 19.26 -18.67
CA GLY A 441 8.01 20.30 -18.43
C GLY A 441 9.42 19.86 -18.87
N ASN A 442 9.79 18.62 -18.56
CA ASN A 442 11.07 18.04 -18.98
C ASN A 442 11.12 17.78 -20.49
N ILE A 443 10.03 17.32 -21.10
CA ILE A 443 9.96 17.13 -22.56
C ILE A 443 10.16 18.46 -23.30
N ARG A 444 9.57 19.55 -22.81
CA ARG A 444 9.81 20.89 -23.37
C ARG A 444 11.26 21.33 -23.18
N ALA A 445 11.85 21.09 -22.01
CA ALA A 445 13.26 21.35 -21.78
C ALA A 445 14.16 20.58 -22.76
N MET A 446 13.90 19.28 -22.97
CA MET A 446 14.60 18.44 -23.95
C MET A 446 14.46 19.02 -25.37
N GLN A 447 13.26 19.43 -25.77
CA GLN A 447 13.00 20.05 -27.06
C GLN A 447 13.88 21.30 -27.25
N VAL A 448 13.87 22.22 -26.27
CA VAL A 448 14.66 23.46 -26.32
C VAL A 448 16.15 23.16 -26.47
N VAL A 449 16.68 22.21 -25.69
CA VAL A 449 18.09 21.78 -25.78
C VAL A 449 18.41 21.27 -27.19
N LEU A 450 17.58 20.37 -27.74
CA LEU A 450 17.80 19.73 -29.04
C LEU A 450 17.67 20.71 -30.22
N GLU A 451 16.81 21.72 -30.12
CA GLU A 451 16.60 22.74 -31.17
C GLU A 451 17.67 23.83 -31.16
N ARG A 452 18.08 24.31 -29.98
CA ARG A 452 18.93 25.51 -29.84
C ARG A 452 20.43 25.25 -29.81
N GLY A 453 20.85 23.99 -29.68
CA GLY A 453 22.28 23.67 -29.57
C GLY A 453 22.89 24.11 -28.24
N VAL A 454 24.21 24.09 -28.16
CA VAL A 454 24.94 24.39 -26.92
C VAL A 454 24.82 25.87 -26.56
N GLU A 455 25.28 26.76 -27.43
CA GLU A 455 25.35 28.20 -27.14
C GLU A 455 23.97 28.86 -27.07
N GLY A 456 23.02 28.43 -27.92
CA GLY A 456 21.65 28.92 -27.87
C GLY A 456 20.94 28.55 -26.56
N THR A 457 21.22 27.37 -26.01
CA THR A 457 20.67 26.93 -24.72
C THR A 457 21.32 27.69 -23.55
N LYS A 458 22.65 27.82 -23.52
CA LYS A 458 23.35 28.60 -22.49
C LYS A 458 22.86 30.05 -22.45
N THR A 459 22.76 30.69 -23.62
CA THR A 459 22.29 32.07 -23.75
C THR A 459 20.86 32.23 -23.23
N LEU A 460 19.97 31.28 -23.55
CA LEU A 460 18.59 31.29 -23.04
C LEU A 460 18.58 31.22 -21.51
N ARG A 461 19.30 30.25 -20.93
CA ARG A 461 19.39 30.07 -19.48
C ARG A 461 19.91 31.31 -18.78
N GLN A 462 21.00 31.89 -19.29
CA GLN A 462 21.60 33.09 -18.72
C GLN A 462 20.67 34.29 -18.80
N LYS A 463 20.05 34.54 -19.96
CA LYS A 463 19.08 35.64 -20.12
C LYS A 463 17.89 35.51 -19.18
N THR A 464 17.36 34.30 -19.00
CA THR A 464 16.27 34.04 -18.04
C THR A 464 16.73 34.30 -16.61
N LEU A 465 17.94 33.87 -16.25
CA LEU A 465 18.52 34.11 -14.93
C LEU A 465 18.74 35.60 -14.65
N ASP A 466 19.29 36.35 -15.60
CA ASP A 466 19.52 37.80 -15.48
C ASP A 466 18.19 38.57 -15.35
N TYR A 467 17.12 38.10 -16.01
CA TYR A 467 15.77 38.62 -15.79
C TYR A 467 15.33 38.43 -14.34
N TYR A 468 15.48 37.23 -13.77
CA TYR A 468 15.06 36.96 -12.39
C TYR A 468 15.96 37.62 -11.33
N ARG A 469 17.26 37.82 -11.61
CA ARG A 469 18.15 38.64 -10.77
C ARG A 469 17.68 40.09 -10.69
N ARG A 470 17.25 40.67 -11.81
CA ARG A 470 16.65 42.02 -11.81
C ARG A 470 15.35 42.04 -11.02
N ARG A 471 14.48 41.04 -11.20
CA ARG A 471 13.24 40.90 -10.42
C ARG A 471 13.50 40.76 -8.91
N GLU A 472 14.53 40.04 -8.49
CA GLU A 472 14.94 39.95 -7.09
C GLU A 472 15.27 41.33 -6.52
N LEU A 473 16.05 42.14 -7.25
CA LEU A 473 16.36 43.52 -6.86
C LEU A 473 15.12 44.41 -6.78
N GLU A 474 14.24 44.34 -7.78
CA GLU A 474 12.98 45.09 -7.83
C GLU A 474 12.04 44.72 -6.69
N LEU A 475 12.00 43.44 -6.30
CA LEU A 475 11.13 42.92 -5.26
C LEU A 475 11.77 42.94 -3.88
N ARG A 476 13.02 43.42 -3.72
CA ARG A 476 13.74 43.37 -2.44
C ARG A 476 13.03 44.16 -1.36
N SER A 477 12.57 45.37 -1.66
CA SER A 477 11.80 46.19 -0.70
C SER A 477 10.49 45.52 -0.31
N ASP A 478 9.81 44.88 -1.26
CA ASP A 478 8.55 44.17 -1.02
C ASP A 478 8.79 42.91 -0.18
N GLU A 479 9.89 42.20 -0.43
CA GLU A 479 10.30 41.04 0.34
C GLU A 479 10.71 41.43 1.76
N GLU A 480 11.47 42.52 1.93
CA GLU A 480 11.83 43.08 3.23
C GLU A 480 10.60 43.57 3.99
N ALA A 481 9.67 44.26 3.33
CA ALA A 481 8.40 44.68 3.91
C ALA A 481 7.56 43.46 4.33
N LEU A 482 7.45 42.45 3.46
CA LEU A 482 6.78 41.19 3.79
C LEU A 482 7.46 40.53 4.99
N LYS A 483 8.79 40.37 4.99
CA LYS A 483 9.58 39.81 6.10
C LYS A 483 9.44 40.64 7.40
N ALA A 484 9.24 41.95 7.31
CA ALA A 484 8.98 42.82 8.46
C ALA A 484 7.53 42.70 8.96
N THR A 485 6.56 42.40 8.08
CA THR A 485 5.19 42.02 8.47
C THR A 485 5.12 40.59 9.01
N MET A 486 6.10 39.74 8.67
CA MET A 486 6.29 38.45 9.32
C MET A 486 6.73 38.72 10.74
N ASP A 487 5.90 38.26 11.67
CA ASP A 487 5.89 38.80 13.02
C ASP A 487 7.25 38.74 13.77
N HIS A 488 7.74 39.89 14.27
CA HIS A 488 8.89 39.95 15.17
C HIS A 488 8.59 39.43 16.60
N ARG A 489 7.31 39.33 16.99
CA ARG A 489 6.74 38.72 18.21
C ARG A 489 5.26 38.34 17.97
N LEU A 490 4.99 37.20 17.32
CA LEU A 490 3.66 36.59 17.08
C LEU A 490 2.51 37.09 18.00
N ALA A 491 1.91 38.24 17.67
CA ALA A 491 1.02 38.98 18.57
C ALA A 491 -0.44 38.88 18.12
N ALA A 492 -1.22 38.22 18.98
CA ALA A 492 -2.64 38.44 19.22
C ALA A 492 -3.60 38.23 18.03
N ALA A 493 -3.81 36.96 17.64
CA ALA A 493 -5.09 36.54 17.07
C ALA A 493 -5.93 35.88 18.16
N VAL A 494 -6.84 36.65 18.76
CA VAL A 494 -7.89 36.16 19.64
C VAL A 494 -8.79 35.23 18.84
N TRP A 495 -8.84 33.96 19.23
CA TRP A 495 -9.89 33.05 18.80
C TRP A 495 -10.69 32.64 20.04
N THR A 496 -11.95 33.05 20.08
CA THR A 496 -12.95 32.49 20.99
C THR A 496 -13.26 31.07 20.54
N VAL A 497 -12.58 30.10 21.14
CA VAL A 497 -12.87 28.66 20.97
C VAL A 497 -13.63 28.17 22.22
N PRO A 498 -14.65 27.30 22.08
CA PRO A 498 -15.47 26.83 23.19
C PRO A 498 -14.68 26.08 24.27
N LYS A 499 -15.26 25.96 25.46
CA LYS A 499 -14.70 25.36 26.69
C LYS A 499 -14.16 23.92 26.50
N GLU A 500 -12.92 23.75 26.03
CA GLU A 500 -12.24 22.44 25.92
C GLU A 500 -10.82 22.42 26.52
N ALA A 501 -10.62 23.13 27.64
CA ALA A 501 -9.33 23.18 28.36
C ALA A 501 -8.89 21.83 28.99
N GLN A 502 -9.74 20.79 28.97
CA GLN A 502 -9.55 19.56 29.75
C GLN A 502 -8.86 18.42 28.97
N ALA A 503 -9.07 18.32 27.65
CA ALA A 503 -8.40 17.33 26.79
C ALA A 503 -6.89 17.59 26.67
N CYS A 504 -6.52 18.87 26.59
CA CYS A 504 -5.13 19.30 26.56
C CYS A 504 -4.39 18.86 27.85
N ARG A 505 -5.01 18.91 29.04
CA ARG A 505 -4.38 18.56 30.33
C ARG A 505 -3.98 17.08 30.46
N LEU A 506 -4.65 16.17 29.75
CA LEU A 506 -4.37 14.73 29.76
C LEU A 506 -3.22 14.35 28.81
N GLY A 507 -3.20 14.88 27.58
CA GLY A 507 -2.07 14.70 26.66
C GLY A 507 -0.77 15.25 27.26
N ARG A 508 -0.91 16.34 27.99
CA ARG A 508 0.11 17.01 28.81
C ARG A 508 0.83 16.10 29.84
N ILE A 509 0.11 15.45 30.76
CA ILE A 509 0.71 14.55 31.77
C ILE A 509 1.27 13.27 31.11
N ALA A 510 0.61 12.81 30.05
CA ALA A 510 1.04 11.64 29.31
C ALA A 510 2.36 11.88 28.55
N ALA A 511 2.58 13.08 28.00
CA ALA A 511 3.79 13.44 27.27
C ALA A 511 5.02 13.39 28.17
N GLU A 512 4.97 13.96 29.38
CA GLU A 512 6.10 13.92 30.33
C GLU A 512 6.48 12.49 30.72
N ALA A 513 5.48 11.66 31.04
CA ALA A 513 5.69 10.25 31.35
C ALA A 513 6.25 9.47 30.14
N SER A 514 5.85 9.84 28.92
CA SER A 514 6.32 9.23 27.68
C SER A 514 7.77 9.62 27.36
N CYS A 515 8.15 10.90 27.52
CA CYS A 515 9.53 11.38 27.37
C CYS A 515 10.48 10.63 28.30
N LYS A 516 10.14 10.52 29.60
CA LYS A 516 10.94 9.79 30.59
C LYS A 516 11.10 8.30 30.26
N LYS A 517 10.12 7.71 29.59
CA LYS A 517 10.14 6.29 29.19
C LYS A 517 10.88 6.04 27.87
N ALA A 518 10.88 7.00 26.95
CA ALA A 518 11.46 6.85 25.62
C ALA A 518 12.98 7.07 25.58
N SER A 519 13.55 7.67 26.62
CA SER A 519 14.98 7.93 26.75
C SER A 519 15.61 7.15 27.93
N PRO A 520 15.55 5.80 27.95
CA PRO A 520 16.21 5.01 28.99
C PRO A 520 17.74 5.02 28.85
N ASP A 521 18.24 5.35 27.64
CA ASP A 521 19.65 5.50 27.32
C ASP A 521 20.05 6.98 27.44
N LEU A 522 20.95 7.27 28.38
CA LEU A 522 21.41 8.62 28.68
C LEU A 522 22.21 9.23 27.53
N ASP A 523 22.95 8.45 26.74
CA ASP A 523 23.75 8.96 25.63
C ASP A 523 22.84 9.39 24.48
N VAL A 524 21.79 8.61 24.22
CA VAL A 524 20.73 8.99 23.27
C VAL A 524 19.99 10.23 23.75
N ALA A 525 19.68 10.33 25.05
CA ALA A 525 19.01 11.50 25.63
C ALA A 525 19.87 12.78 25.49
N ARG A 526 21.17 12.69 25.79
CA ARG A 526 22.14 13.78 25.62
C ARG A 526 22.26 14.22 24.17
N ALA A 527 22.32 13.28 23.23
CA ALA A 527 22.38 13.60 21.80
C ALA A 527 21.12 14.34 21.32
N VAL A 528 19.92 13.89 21.74
CA VAL A 528 18.64 14.54 21.40
C VAL A 528 18.54 15.94 22.00
N TRP A 529 18.98 16.10 23.26
CA TRP A 529 19.00 17.40 23.94
C TRP A 529 19.93 18.38 23.23
N ALA A 530 21.17 17.96 22.94
CA ALA A 530 22.15 18.76 22.22
C ALA A 530 21.67 19.16 20.81
N GLU A 531 21.11 18.21 20.04
CA GLU A 531 20.54 18.51 18.72
C GLU A 531 19.38 19.52 18.83
N THR A 532 18.55 19.43 19.88
CA THR A 532 17.45 20.36 20.08
C THR A 532 17.94 21.78 20.37
N LEU A 533 18.98 21.94 21.19
CA LEU A 533 19.60 23.25 21.43
C LEU A 533 20.26 23.83 20.18
N GLU A 534 20.93 22.99 19.37
CA GLU A 534 21.47 23.42 18.07
C GLU A 534 20.34 23.91 17.12
N GLN A 535 19.16 23.29 17.17
CA GLN A 535 17.99 23.75 16.41
C GLN A 535 17.46 25.10 16.92
N VAL A 536 17.62 25.42 18.21
CA VAL A 536 17.29 26.74 18.78
C VAL A 536 18.27 27.79 18.28
N GLU A 537 19.58 27.52 18.31
CA GLU A 537 20.60 28.43 17.79
C GLU A 537 20.35 28.79 16.30
N LYS A 538 19.88 27.81 15.52
CA LYS A 538 19.51 27.99 14.10
C LYS A 538 18.14 28.64 13.89
N SER A 539 17.44 29.03 14.96
CA SER A 539 16.07 29.59 14.92
C SER A 539 15.02 28.66 14.29
N TRP A 540 15.30 27.36 14.22
CA TRP A 540 14.33 26.35 13.78
C TRP A 540 13.37 25.96 14.90
N MET A 541 13.76 26.23 16.14
CA MET A 541 12.98 26.04 17.36
C MET A 541 13.10 27.26 18.28
N LYS A 542 12.12 27.42 19.16
CA LYS A 542 12.16 28.39 20.27
C LYS A 542 12.10 27.64 21.59
N GLY A 543 12.77 28.17 22.61
CA GLY A 543 12.87 27.59 23.94
C GLY A 543 14.32 27.54 24.42
N PRO A 544 14.64 26.73 25.45
CA PRO A 544 13.71 25.91 26.22
C PRO A 544 12.69 26.78 26.98
N PHE A 545 11.44 26.33 27.01
CA PHE A 545 10.39 26.92 27.83
C PHE A 545 10.03 25.98 28.97
N SER A 546 9.73 26.58 30.11
CA SER A 546 9.02 25.92 31.20
C SER A 546 7.56 25.68 30.82
N TRP A 547 6.95 24.78 31.60
CA TRP A 547 5.52 24.54 31.55
C TRP A 547 4.68 25.83 31.62
N ALA A 548 4.97 26.68 32.61
CA ALA A 548 4.19 27.87 32.91
C ALA A 548 4.22 28.88 31.76
N GLU A 549 5.33 28.96 31.03
CA GLU A 549 5.49 29.86 29.89
C GLU A 549 4.65 29.44 28.69
N ILE A 550 4.66 28.14 28.34
CA ILE A 550 3.82 27.63 27.24
C ILE A 550 2.33 27.70 27.62
N GLU A 551 1.97 27.34 28.85
CA GLU A 551 0.59 27.41 29.33
C GLU A 551 0.04 28.83 29.25
N LYS A 552 0.83 29.83 29.69
CA LYS A 552 0.50 31.25 29.58
C LYS A 552 0.39 31.69 28.12
N LYS A 553 1.30 31.24 27.26
CA LYS A 553 1.37 31.65 25.85
C LYS A 553 0.15 31.20 25.04
N TYR A 554 -0.29 29.95 25.21
CA TYR A 554 -1.42 29.40 24.45
C TYR A 554 -2.72 29.33 25.25
N ASN A 555 -2.75 29.94 26.45
CA ASN A 555 -3.93 29.98 27.32
C ASN A 555 -4.56 28.59 27.55
N GLY A 556 -3.70 27.58 27.75
CA GLY A 556 -4.11 26.17 27.92
C GLY A 556 -4.54 25.44 26.64
N CYS A 557 -4.58 26.08 25.49
CA CYS A 557 -4.94 25.44 24.21
C CYS A 557 -3.70 25.01 23.44
N TRP A 558 -2.97 23.99 23.92
CA TRP A 558 -1.78 23.44 23.26
C TRP A 558 -1.57 21.95 23.59
N ILE A 559 -0.86 21.25 22.70
CA ILE A 559 -0.59 19.81 22.83
C ILE A 559 0.91 19.54 22.56
N PRO A 560 1.67 19.01 23.54
CA PRO A 560 3.05 18.60 23.31
C PRO A 560 3.14 17.28 22.55
N SER A 561 4.11 17.18 21.65
CA SER A 561 4.60 15.92 21.08
C SER A 561 5.90 15.51 21.75
N LYS A 562 6.06 14.22 22.05
CA LYS A 562 7.33 13.70 22.57
C LYS A 562 8.40 13.74 21.48
N ARG A 563 9.58 14.26 21.77
CA ARG A 563 10.78 14.03 20.95
C ARG A 563 11.68 12.96 21.55
N PHE A 564 12.12 12.04 20.71
CA PHE A 564 12.97 10.92 21.11
C PHE A 564 14.04 10.63 20.06
N GLY A 565 15.11 9.95 20.48
CA GLY A 565 16.23 9.62 19.62
C GLY A 565 16.11 8.23 19.02
N VAL A 566 16.43 8.09 17.74
CA VAL A 566 16.61 6.80 17.08
C VAL A 566 18.08 6.63 16.73
N ALA A 567 18.74 5.67 17.37
CA ALA A 567 20.11 5.30 17.04
C ALA A 567 20.17 4.61 15.67
N GLN A 568 20.86 5.23 14.71
CA GLN A 568 21.10 4.70 13.37
C GLN A 568 22.60 4.63 13.14
N SER A 569 23.15 3.42 13.25
CA SER A 569 24.57 3.05 13.07
C SER A 569 25.56 3.96 13.83
N ASP A 570 25.83 5.15 13.31
CA ASP A 570 26.87 6.08 13.74
C ASP A 570 26.31 7.44 14.23
N LYS A 571 24.97 7.62 14.21
CA LYS A 571 24.33 8.84 14.72
C LYS A 571 22.97 8.60 15.37
N VAL A 572 22.62 9.48 16.31
CA VAL A 572 21.27 9.59 16.86
C VAL A 572 20.50 10.64 16.03
N ARG A 573 19.29 10.32 15.59
CA ARG A 573 18.38 11.30 14.97
C ARG A 573 17.20 11.58 15.89
N SER A 574 16.92 12.87 16.13
CA SER A 574 15.71 13.28 16.82
C SER A 574 14.47 13.10 15.94
N VAL A 575 13.41 12.55 16.52
CA VAL A 575 12.09 12.34 15.88
C VAL A 575 11.00 12.88 16.79
N ASP A 576 10.04 13.61 16.21
CA ASP A 576 8.88 14.16 16.91
C ASP A 576 7.69 13.18 16.74
N ASP A 577 7.11 12.69 17.85
CA ASP A 577 5.97 11.76 17.84
C ASP A 577 4.64 12.51 17.80
N LEU A 578 4.28 13.06 16.63
CA LEU A 578 3.01 13.75 16.42
C LEU A 578 1.80 12.79 16.31
N SER A 579 2.01 11.48 16.45
CA SER A 579 0.93 10.49 16.36
C SER A 579 0.40 10.10 17.74
N GLU A 580 1.25 10.10 18.77
CA GLU A 580 0.88 9.71 20.14
C GLU A 580 -0.33 10.49 20.68
N PHE A 581 -0.44 11.77 20.32
CA PHE A 581 -1.54 12.66 20.71
C PHE A 581 -2.41 13.09 19.53
N LEU A 582 -2.51 12.24 18.50
CA LEU A 582 -3.44 12.38 17.36
C LEU A 582 -3.27 13.64 16.50
N ILE A 583 -2.18 14.40 16.64
CA ILE A 583 -1.94 15.60 15.82
C ILE A 583 -1.91 15.22 14.34
N ASN A 584 -1.22 14.12 13.99
CA ASN A 584 -1.22 13.60 12.63
C ASN A 584 -2.61 13.15 12.14
N SER A 585 -3.44 12.60 13.03
CA SER A 585 -4.80 12.16 12.68
C SER A 585 -5.77 13.32 12.47
N ALA A 586 -5.47 14.50 13.03
CA ALA A 586 -6.25 15.72 12.82
C ALA A 586 -5.92 16.46 11.52
N VAL A 587 -4.93 15.97 10.75
CA VAL A 587 -4.56 16.56 9.46
C VAL A 587 -5.51 16.07 8.37
N THR A 588 -6.22 16.99 7.73
CA THR A 588 -6.98 16.70 6.51
C THR A 588 -6.13 16.95 5.28
N GLU A 589 -5.92 15.90 4.48
CA GLU A 589 -5.25 16.02 3.17
C GLU A 589 -6.28 15.90 2.04
N THR A 590 -6.30 16.88 1.14
CA THR A 590 -7.18 16.89 -0.04
C THR A 590 -6.46 16.49 -1.33
N GLU A 591 -5.17 16.23 -1.25
CA GLU A 591 -4.29 16.02 -2.40
C GLU A 591 -3.43 14.77 -2.19
N LYS A 592 -3.09 14.11 -3.30
CA LYS A 592 -2.19 12.95 -3.30
C LYS A 592 -0.82 13.35 -3.84
N ILE A 593 0.23 13.05 -3.08
CA ILE A 593 1.61 13.24 -3.55
C ILE A 593 1.98 12.10 -4.52
N THR A 594 2.45 12.47 -5.70
CA THR A 594 3.09 11.55 -6.65
C THR A 594 4.59 11.82 -6.65
N LEU A 595 5.39 10.80 -6.37
CA LEU A 595 6.85 10.89 -6.25
C LEU A 595 7.54 10.29 -7.49
N GLU A 596 8.60 10.95 -7.97
CA GLU A 596 9.35 10.53 -9.16
C GLU A 596 10.52 9.62 -8.76
N GLY A 597 10.27 8.31 -8.64
CA GLY A 597 11.31 7.33 -8.30
C GLY A 597 12.31 7.03 -9.45
N ILE A 598 13.19 6.04 -9.24
CA ILE A 598 14.23 5.62 -10.21
C ILE A 598 13.67 5.38 -11.62
N ASP A 599 12.51 4.74 -11.71
CA ASP A 599 11.87 4.45 -12.99
C ASP A 599 11.53 5.73 -13.80
N HIS A 600 11.19 6.85 -13.14
CA HIS A 600 10.97 8.12 -13.83
C HIS A 600 12.28 8.70 -14.38
N ILE A 601 13.36 8.63 -13.61
CA ILE A 601 14.71 9.05 -14.05
C ILE A 601 15.13 8.25 -15.30
N VAL A 602 14.97 6.93 -15.24
CA VAL A 602 15.28 6.03 -16.35
C VAL A 602 14.40 6.30 -17.56
N SER A 603 13.11 6.61 -17.35
CA SER A 603 12.19 7.00 -18.43
C SER A 603 12.65 8.27 -19.14
N LEU A 604 13.00 9.32 -18.40
CA LEU A 604 13.50 10.58 -18.98
C LEU A 604 14.83 10.40 -19.70
N ALA A 605 15.74 9.59 -19.14
CA ALA A 605 16.99 9.26 -19.81
C ALA A 605 16.73 8.49 -21.11
N ARG A 606 15.88 7.47 -21.07
CA ARG A 606 15.39 6.75 -22.26
C ARG A 606 14.77 7.71 -23.26
N PHE A 607 14.12 8.79 -22.79
CA PHE A 607 13.55 9.78 -23.67
C PHE A 607 14.60 10.57 -24.46
N PHE A 608 15.64 11.07 -23.80
CA PHE A 608 16.76 11.70 -24.49
C PHE A 608 17.46 10.74 -25.47
N LEU A 609 17.73 9.51 -25.04
CA LEU A 609 18.46 8.54 -25.87
C LEU A 609 17.67 8.09 -27.10
N GLY A 610 16.34 8.00 -26.98
CA GLY A 610 15.44 7.68 -28.07
C GLY A 610 15.11 8.87 -28.98
N ALA A 611 15.35 10.11 -28.53
CA ALA A 611 14.98 11.33 -29.26
C ALA A 611 15.61 11.41 -30.64
N THR A 612 16.79 10.80 -30.80
CA THR A 612 17.58 10.83 -32.04
C THR A 612 18.22 9.47 -32.32
N THR A 613 18.48 9.20 -33.58
CA THR A 613 19.33 8.10 -34.05
C THR A 613 20.59 8.65 -34.71
N ALA A 614 21.61 7.82 -34.90
CA ALA A 614 22.79 8.26 -35.65
C ALA A 614 22.38 8.63 -37.09
N GLY A 615 22.86 9.76 -37.59
CA GLY A 615 22.64 10.19 -38.98
C GLY A 615 21.33 10.95 -39.26
N VAL A 616 20.41 11.10 -38.29
CA VAL A 616 19.19 11.89 -38.52
C VAL A 616 19.38 13.38 -38.21
N THR A 617 18.63 14.22 -38.93
CA THR A 617 18.64 15.71 -38.81
C THR A 617 17.43 16.26 -38.07
N THR A 618 16.58 15.38 -37.53
CA THR A 618 15.39 15.69 -36.75
C THR A 618 15.41 14.94 -35.43
N PHE A 619 14.64 15.42 -34.45
CA PHE A 619 14.37 14.68 -33.23
C PHE A 619 12.87 14.43 -33.09
N ARG A 620 12.53 13.48 -32.22
CA ARG A 620 11.15 13.14 -31.88
C ARG A 620 11.05 12.83 -30.40
N LEU A 621 10.18 13.49 -29.64
CA LEU A 621 9.95 13.26 -28.22
C LEU A 621 8.49 12.84 -28.00
N PRO A 622 8.20 11.92 -27.05
CA PRO A 622 6.84 11.51 -26.76
C PRO A 622 6.08 12.64 -26.07
N ALA A 623 4.77 12.72 -26.33
CA ALA A 623 3.85 13.65 -25.68
C ALA A 623 2.65 12.90 -25.09
N SER A 624 1.73 13.62 -24.45
CA SER A 624 0.49 13.07 -23.91
C SER A 624 -0.35 12.37 -24.99
N GLU A 625 -1.12 11.36 -24.56
CA GLU A 625 -2.08 10.65 -25.42
C GLU A 625 -1.46 10.02 -26.68
N GLY A 626 -0.18 9.65 -26.57
CA GLY A 626 0.55 8.96 -27.63
C GLY A 626 0.95 9.84 -28.81
N GLN A 627 0.82 11.16 -28.68
CA GLN A 627 1.33 12.16 -29.61
C GLN A 627 2.86 12.29 -29.54
N TRP A 628 3.42 13.08 -30.47
CA TRP A 628 4.85 13.29 -30.59
C TRP A 628 5.17 14.76 -30.86
N VAL A 629 6.21 15.26 -30.19
CA VAL A 629 6.84 16.54 -30.53
C VAL A 629 8.01 16.25 -31.46
N THR A 630 8.04 16.90 -32.62
CA THR A 630 9.12 16.74 -33.60
C THR A 630 9.70 18.09 -33.97
N GLY A 631 11.01 18.14 -34.19
CA GLY A 631 11.69 19.37 -34.61
C GLY A 631 13.01 19.09 -35.33
N ARG A 632 13.63 20.15 -35.82
CA ARG A 632 14.95 20.07 -36.47
C ARG A 632 16.04 19.93 -35.40
N LEU A 633 16.90 18.93 -35.56
CA LEU A 633 18.04 18.71 -34.66
C LEU A 633 19.16 19.69 -34.98
N HIS A 634 19.61 20.43 -33.97
CA HIS A 634 20.76 21.34 -34.08
C HIS A 634 22.03 20.57 -34.49
N SER A 635 22.93 21.23 -35.24
CA SER A 635 24.19 20.61 -35.72
C SER A 635 25.09 20.09 -34.61
N ASP A 636 25.04 20.72 -33.44
CA ASP A 636 25.83 20.34 -32.25
C ASP A 636 25.51 18.93 -31.75
N TRP A 637 24.32 18.43 -32.05
CA TRP A 637 23.83 17.16 -31.52
C TRP A 637 23.94 16.01 -32.53
N ARG A 638 24.36 16.30 -33.76
CA ARG A 638 24.58 15.30 -34.82
C ARG A 638 25.75 14.38 -34.49
N GLY A 639 25.85 13.28 -35.23
CA GLY A 639 26.92 12.29 -35.05
C GLY A 639 26.81 11.51 -33.73
N GLY A 640 25.60 11.41 -33.15
CA GLY A 640 25.37 10.71 -31.89
C GLY A 640 25.66 11.51 -30.62
N ARG A 641 26.04 12.80 -30.74
CA ARG A 641 26.32 13.67 -29.59
C ARG A 641 25.09 13.92 -28.70
N ALA A 642 23.88 13.88 -29.26
CA ALA A 642 22.62 13.93 -28.50
C ALA A 642 22.40 12.74 -27.53
N ARG A 643 23.26 11.72 -27.55
CA ARG A 643 23.20 10.57 -26.63
C ARG A 643 24.25 10.60 -25.54
N LEU A 644 25.13 11.60 -25.52
CA LEU A 644 26.18 11.74 -24.50
C LEU A 644 25.58 12.35 -23.23
N LEU A 645 24.73 11.57 -22.56
CA LEU A 645 24.01 12.00 -21.37
C LEU A 645 24.91 11.93 -20.12
N ARG A 646 24.67 12.85 -19.18
CA ARG A 646 25.27 12.91 -17.85
C ARG A 646 24.17 13.09 -16.83
N GLY A 647 24.40 12.60 -15.62
CA GLY A 647 23.47 12.73 -14.52
C GLY A 647 24.13 13.26 -13.25
N ARG A 648 23.33 13.89 -12.40
CA ARG A 648 23.76 14.46 -11.12
C ARG A 648 22.64 14.34 -10.09
N ALA A 649 23.02 14.07 -8.85
CA ALA A 649 22.15 14.23 -7.69
C ALA A 649 22.35 15.61 -7.05
N LEU A 650 21.26 16.32 -6.77
CA LEU A 650 21.22 17.58 -6.06
C LEU A 650 20.40 17.38 -4.78
N ASP A 651 21.05 17.55 -3.62
CA ASP A 651 20.49 17.32 -2.27
C ASP A 651 20.24 18.69 -1.61
N LEU A 652 19.03 18.90 -1.08
CA LEU A 652 18.69 20.11 -0.31
C LEU A 652 19.15 19.96 1.14
N LYS A 653 19.94 20.92 1.63
CA LYS A 653 20.48 20.89 2.99
C LYS A 653 19.36 21.07 4.03
N ALA A 654 19.11 20.06 4.85
CA ALA A 654 18.08 20.11 5.89
C ALA A 654 16.71 20.57 5.33
N ALA A 655 16.26 19.96 4.23
CA ALA A 655 15.19 20.46 3.37
C ALA A 655 13.91 20.93 4.09
N TYR A 656 13.36 20.09 4.99
CA TYR A 656 12.19 20.45 5.79
C TYR A 656 12.40 21.70 6.66
N LYS A 657 13.63 21.90 7.16
CA LYS A 657 13.97 23.00 8.06
C LYS A 657 14.11 24.34 7.35
N GLN A 658 14.13 24.35 6.02
CA GLN A 658 14.15 25.57 5.21
C GLN A 658 12.75 26.17 5.03
N LEU A 659 11.69 25.43 5.37
CA LEU A 659 10.32 25.91 5.32
C LEU A 659 9.81 26.21 6.73
N ALA A 660 9.25 27.41 6.88
CA ALA A 660 8.52 27.78 8.08
C ALA A 660 7.13 27.15 8.07
N ARG A 661 6.66 26.76 9.25
CA ARG A 661 5.26 26.40 9.45
C ARG A 661 4.39 27.65 9.57
N HIS A 662 3.09 27.51 9.34
CA HIS A 662 2.18 28.64 9.52
C HIS A 662 2.04 29.01 11.01
N PRO A 663 2.13 30.29 11.41
CA PRO A 663 2.17 30.63 12.82
C PRO A 663 0.92 30.28 13.64
N LYS A 664 -0.27 30.26 13.00
CA LYS A 664 -1.53 29.86 13.65
C LYS A 664 -1.51 28.43 14.19
N ASP A 665 -0.63 27.58 13.67
CA ASP A 665 -0.55 26.19 14.08
C ASP A 665 0.35 26.01 15.34
N GLY A 666 0.70 27.11 16.05
CA GLY A 666 1.77 27.12 17.07
C GLY A 666 1.50 26.14 18.20
N TRP A 667 0.23 26.05 18.55
CA TRP A 667 -0.30 25.22 19.62
C TRP A 667 -0.10 23.71 19.42
N VAL A 668 0.06 23.22 18.18
CA VAL A 668 0.35 21.79 17.87
C VAL A 668 1.82 21.53 17.55
N SER A 669 2.67 22.55 17.61
CA SER A 669 4.09 22.45 17.27
C SER A 669 5.01 22.32 18.48
N ILE A 670 4.42 22.14 19.66
CA ILE A 670 5.17 22.05 20.90
C ILE A 670 5.78 20.66 21.01
N VAL A 671 7.07 20.61 21.31
CA VAL A 671 7.85 19.40 21.45
C VAL A 671 8.38 19.33 22.88
N ALA A 672 8.09 18.22 23.55
CA ALA A 672 8.57 17.91 24.89
C ALA A 672 9.86 17.08 24.79
N VAL A 673 10.91 17.51 25.50
CA VAL A 673 12.24 16.88 25.48
C VAL A 673 12.73 16.68 26.91
N LEU A 674 13.25 15.49 27.22
CA LEU A 674 13.88 15.22 28.51
C LEU A 674 15.25 15.90 28.56
N ASN A 675 15.45 16.77 29.55
CA ASN A 675 16.77 17.28 29.89
C ASN A 675 17.52 16.19 30.69
N PRO A 676 18.64 15.66 30.17
CA PRO A 676 19.37 14.56 30.80
C PRO A 676 20.10 14.98 32.08
N ASP A 677 20.37 16.28 32.27
CA ASP A 677 21.13 16.78 33.42
C ASP A 677 20.20 17.08 34.62
N SER A 678 19.00 17.61 34.37
CA SER A 678 18.00 17.85 35.43
C SER A 678 17.01 16.69 35.64
N GLY A 679 16.84 15.80 34.66
CA GLY A 679 15.80 14.77 34.66
C GLY A 679 14.37 15.31 34.46
N GLU A 680 14.25 16.61 34.17
CA GLU A 680 12.98 17.29 33.93
C GLU A 680 12.69 17.39 32.43
N VAL A 681 11.42 17.60 32.08
CA VAL A 681 11.00 17.77 30.69
C VAL A 681 10.90 19.26 30.39
N SER A 682 11.59 19.71 29.35
CA SER A 682 11.49 21.08 28.82
C SER A 682 10.72 21.09 27.50
N TYR A 683 10.12 22.24 27.19
CA TYR A 683 9.25 22.40 26.04
C TYR A 683 9.88 23.33 24.99
N PHE A 684 9.71 22.98 23.73
CA PHE A 684 10.22 23.74 22.60
C PHE A 684 9.12 23.95 21.57
N GLU A 685 9.05 25.12 20.95
CA GLU A 685 8.12 25.38 19.85
C GLU A 685 8.87 25.21 18.52
N ALA A 686 8.45 24.26 17.68
CA ALA A 686 8.99 24.15 16.34
C ALA A 686 8.55 25.36 15.50
N VAL A 687 9.47 26.00 14.79
CA VAL A 687 9.21 27.11 13.85
C VAL A 687 9.32 26.62 12.41
N ALA A 688 10.32 25.79 12.15
CA ALA A 688 10.42 25.11 10.86
C ALA A 688 9.57 23.84 10.83
N LEU A 689 9.32 23.28 9.64
CA LEU A 689 8.55 22.03 9.54
C LEU A 689 9.20 20.92 10.40
N PRO A 690 8.44 20.27 11.30
CA PRO A 690 8.95 19.23 12.18
C PRO A 690 9.06 17.88 11.46
N PHE A 691 9.96 17.03 11.96
CA PHE A 691 10.16 15.69 11.41
C PHE A 691 9.27 14.70 12.15
N GLY A 692 8.38 14.00 11.45
CA GLY A 692 7.35 13.14 12.04
C GLY A 692 5.91 13.66 11.85
N ALA A 693 5.75 14.86 11.30
CA ALA A 693 4.45 15.41 10.93
C ALA A 693 4.04 14.98 9.51
N VAL A 694 2.82 14.48 9.36
CA VAL A 694 2.25 14.11 8.04
C VAL A 694 2.08 15.37 7.17
N SER A 695 1.58 16.46 7.75
CA SER A 695 1.41 17.74 7.04
C SER A 695 2.72 18.34 6.53
N ALA A 696 3.84 18.12 7.23
CA ALA A 696 5.16 18.58 6.80
C ALA A 696 5.59 17.89 5.50
N VAL A 697 5.28 16.60 5.33
CA VAL A 697 5.57 15.83 4.10
C VAL A 697 4.87 16.45 2.90
N THR A 698 3.59 16.74 3.03
CA THR A 698 2.77 17.34 1.97
C THR A 698 3.20 18.78 1.69
N GLY A 699 3.39 19.59 2.74
CA GLY A 699 3.86 20.97 2.61
C GLY A 699 5.21 21.07 1.89
N PHE A 700 6.18 20.23 2.27
CA PHE A 700 7.48 20.21 1.62
C PHE A 700 7.43 19.73 0.17
N ASN A 701 6.69 18.65 -0.13
CA ASN A 701 6.63 18.14 -1.50
C ASN A 701 5.94 19.11 -2.47
N ARG A 702 5.00 19.95 -2.01
CA ARG A 702 4.47 21.05 -2.82
C ARG A 702 5.56 22.01 -3.25
N ALA A 703 6.40 22.44 -2.30
CA ALA A 703 7.53 23.32 -2.58
C ALA A 703 8.56 22.63 -3.49
N ALA A 704 8.95 21.40 -3.19
CA ALA A 704 9.91 20.65 -4.00
C ALA A 704 9.43 20.47 -5.46
N ARG A 705 8.14 20.16 -5.65
CA ARG A 705 7.54 20.04 -6.99
C ARG A 705 7.48 21.39 -7.71
N ALA A 706 7.25 22.49 -6.99
CA ALA A 706 7.31 23.83 -7.56
C ALA A 706 8.74 24.19 -8.03
N LEU A 707 9.76 23.90 -7.21
CA LEU A 707 11.17 24.08 -7.58
C LEU A 707 11.53 23.29 -8.84
N ARG A 708 11.16 22.00 -8.89
CA ARG A 708 11.34 21.13 -10.06
C ARG A 708 10.71 21.76 -11.31
N ARG A 709 9.48 22.28 -11.19
CA ARG A 709 8.78 22.95 -12.30
C ARG A 709 9.44 24.25 -12.74
N ILE A 710 9.92 25.07 -11.80
CA ILE A 710 10.68 26.29 -12.10
C ILE A 710 11.93 25.95 -12.92
N LEU A 711 12.73 25.00 -12.43
CA LEU A 711 13.96 24.54 -13.11
C LEU A 711 13.67 24.01 -14.52
N SER A 712 12.63 23.19 -14.67
CA SER A 712 12.30 22.58 -15.97
C SER A 712 11.63 23.53 -16.97
N ILE A 713 10.65 24.32 -16.53
CA ILE A 713 9.84 25.15 -17.44
C ILE A 713 10.55 26.45 -17.78
N LEU A 714 11.17 27.12 -16.81
CA LEU A 714 11.76 28.46 -17.03
C LEU A 714 13.20 28.36 -17.51
N PHE A 715 13.98 27.43 -16.94
CA PHE A 715 15.41 27.31 -17.22
C PHE A 715 15.75 26.16 -18.16
N SER A 716 14.74 25.44 -18.67
CA SER A 716 14.92 24.30 -19.59
C SER A 716 15.92 23.27 -19.03
N LEU A 717 15.84 22.97 -17.73
CA LEU A 717 16.65 21.94 -17.07
C LEU A 717 15.84 20.65 -16.96
N VAL A 718 16.40 19.53 -17.40
CA VAL A 718 15.73 18.23 -17.22
C VAL A 718 16.00 17.73 -15.82
N THR A 719 14.96 17.71 -14.99
CA THR A 719 15.07 17.39 -13.57
C THR A 719 13.87 16.61 -13.04
N THR A 720 14.12 15.71 -12.11
CA THR A 720 13.11 15.00 -11.32
C THR A 720 13.33 15.25 -9.86
N ASN A 721 12.30 15.06 -9.04
CA ASN A 721 12.43 15.13 -7.60
C ASN A 721 11.70 14.00 -6.87
N PHE A 722 12.39 13.41 -5.89
CA PHE A 722 11.81 12.48 -4.93
C PHE A 722 12.08 13.05 -3.54
N TYR A 723 11.08 13.70 -2.95
CA TYR A 723 11.28 14.57 -1.79
C TYR A 723 12.38 15.63 -2.07
N ASP A 724 13.44 15.61 -1.27
CA ASP A 724 14.60 16.52 -1.30
C ASP A 724 15.73 16.06 -2.23
N ASP A 725 15.65 14.83 -2.74
CA ASP A 725 16.58 14.30 -3.73
C ASP A 725 16.15 14.73 -5.15
N PHE A 726 16.86 15.67 -5.74
CA PHE A 726 16.68 16.06 -7.14
C PHE A 726 17.67 15.30 -8.02
N CYS A 727 17.20 14.79 -9.16
CA CYS A 727 18.07 14.20 -10.17
C CYS A 727 18.03 15.04 -11.44
N GLN A 728 19.18 15.57 -11.83
CA GLN A 728 19.36 16.34 -13.06
C GLN A 728 19.95 15.44 -14.14
N LEU A 729 19.45 15.58 -15.37
CA LEU A 729 19.99 14.92 -16.56
C LEU A 729 20.35 15.99 -17.59
N GLU A 730 21.50 15.87 -18.24
CA GLU A 730 21.95 16.86 -19.23
C GLU A 730 22.88 16.25 -20.27
N LEU A 731 22.94 16.84 -21.46
CA LEU A 731 23.94 16.51 -22.47
C LEU A 731 25.32 17.04 -22.06
N GLU A 732 26.35 16.24 -22.27
CA GLU A 732 27.74 16.50 -21.81
C GLU A 732 28.23 17.94 -22.02
N PRO A 733 28.07 18.59 -23.20
CA PRO A 733 28.53 19.97 -23.39
C PRO A 733 27.80 21.05 -22.56
N LEU A 734 26.65 20.73 -21.97
CA LEU A 734 25.80 21.66 -21.21
C LEU A 734 25.88 21.43 -19.70
N GLN A 735 26.62 20.42 -19.23
CA GLN A 735 26.59 19.97 -17.84
C GLN A 735 26.95 21.07 -16.82
N GLU A 736 27.97 21.89 -17.10
CA GLU A 736 28.37 22.97 -16.19
C GLU A 736 27.33 24.09 -16.17
N SER A 737 26.82 24.51 -17.33
CA SER A 737 25.74 25.49 -17.40
C SER A 737 24.49 25.01 -16.67
N ALA A 738 24.14 23.72 -16.78
CA ALA A 738 22.99 23.16 -16.06
C ALA A 738 23.21 23.12 -14.54
N ARG A 739 24.45 22.83 -14.10
CA ARG A 739 24.86 22.84 -12.69
C ARG A 739 24.72 24.26 -12.12
N GLU A 740 25.42 25.21 -12.72
CA GLU A 740 25.48 26.61 -12.26
C GLU A 740 24.09 27.24 -12.20
N ILE A 741 23.29 27.09 -13.26
CA ILE A 741 21.94 27.65 -13.31
C ILE A 741 21.05 27.04 -12.22
N ALA A 742 21.12 25.73 -11.97
CA ALA A 742 20.32 25.12 -10.91
C ALA A 742 20.72 25.63 -9.52
N GLU A 743 22.02 25.73 -9.25
CA GLU A 743 22.54 26.21 -7.96
C GLU A 743 22.19 27.69 -7.73
N GLU A 744 22.34 28.52 -8.75
CA GLU A 744 22.03 29.94 -8.68
C GLU A 744 20.53 30.19 -8.55
N VAL A 745 19.68 29.49 -9.30
CA VAL A 745 18.22 29.63 -9.19
C VAL A 745 17.72 29.21 -7.81
N LEU A 746 18.26 28.11 -7.25
CA LEU A 746 17.93 27.71 -5.89
C LEU A 746 18.42 28.75 -4.86
N GLY A 747 19.63 29.31 -5.06
CA GLY A 747 20.14 30.40 -4.24
C GLY A 747 19.26 31.64 -4.28
N LEU A 748 18.81 32.06 -5.47
CA LEU A 748 17.88 33.19 -5.67
C LEU A 748 16.55 32.97 -4.95
N LEU A 749 16.06 31.73 -4.91
CA LEU A 749 14.84 31.36 -4.20
C LEU A 749 15.05 31.14 -2.69
N GLY A 750 16.26 31.38 -2.17
CA GLY A 750 16.61 31.23 -0.75
C GLY A 750 16.88 29.79 -0.30
N TRP A 751 17.00 28.83 -1.22
CA TRP A 751 17.24 27.43 -0.90
C TRP A 751 18.73 27.12 -0.75
N LYS A 752 19.07 26.41 0.32
CA LYS A 752 20.39 25.90 0.62
C LYS A 752 20.53 24.47 0.11
N ILE A 753 21.56 24.25 -0.69
CA ILE A 753 21.95 22.92 -1.19
C ILE A 753 23.06 22.32 -0.32
N ALA A 754 23.18 20.99 -0.32
CA ALA A 754 24.32 20.32 0.26
C ALA A 754 25.61 20.68 -0.49
N GLN A 755 26.74 20.71 0.22
CA GLN A 755 28.07 21.03 -0.32
C GLN A 755 29.06 19.90 0.00
N GLY A 756 30.24 19.93 -0.62
CA GLY A 756 31.31 18.95 -0.39
C GLY A 756 31.00 17.57 -0.97
N ALA A 757 31.24 16.50 -0.21
CA ALA A 757 31.13 15.10 -0.67
C ALA A 757 29.73 14.69 -1.18
N LYS A 758 28.70 15.49 -0.90
CA LYS A 758 27.33 15.29 -1.41
C LYS A 758 27.04 16.09 -2.69
N ALA A 759 27.82 17.11 -3.00
CA ALA A 759 27.66 17.97 -4.16
C ALA A 759 28.55 17.50 -5.31
N LEU A 760 28.35 16.26 -5.75
CA LEU A 760 29.11 15.70 -6.86
C LEU A 760 28.74 16.41 -8.18
N PRO A 761 29.69 16.56 -9.12
CA PRO A 761 29.41 17.11 -10.45
C PRO A 761 28.57 16.13 -11.28
N PHE A 762 28.20 16.55 -12.49
CA PHE A 762 27.63 15.66 -13.48
C PHE A 762 28.63 14.57 -13.88
N ASP A 763 28.14 13.33 -14.00
CA ASP A 763 28.98 12.19 -14.38
C ASP A 763 28.19 11.20 -15.26
N ARG A 764 28.92 10.30 -15.93
CA ARG A 764 28.37 9.12 -16.60
C ARG A 764 27.84 8.12 -15.59
N VAL A 765 28.42 8.05 -14.39
CA VAL A 765 28.00 7.12 -13.34
C VAL A 765 27.73 7.90 -12.06
N PHE A 766 26.50 7.85 -11.56
CA PHE A 766 26.11 8.59 -10.36
C PHE A 766 25.14 7.78 -9.50
N ASN A 767 25.06 8.13 -8.22
CA ASN A 767 24.20 7.45 -7.25
C ASN A 767 22.93 8.25 -7.01
N MET A 768 21.78 7.59 -7.09
CA MET A 768 20.48 8.23 -6.89
C MET A 768 19.48 7.24 -6.26
N LEU A 769 18.73 7.68 -5.25
CA LEU A 769 17.70 6.89 -4.54
C LEU A 769 18.15 5.48 -4.12
N GLY A 770 19.43 5.37 -3.76
CA GLY A 770 20.02 4.11 -3.31
C GLY A 770 20.46 3.16 -4.44
N ALA A 771 20.36 3.53 -5.71
CA ALA A 771 20.93 2.81 -6.85
C ALA A 771 22.10 3.58 -7.49
N THR A 772 22.81 2.91 -8.40
CA THR A 772 23.82 3.53 -9.26
C THR A 772 23.27 3.54 -10.69
N ILE A 773 23.12 4.72 -11.27
CA ILE A 773 22.69 4.93 -12.66
C ILE A 773 23.94 5.18 -13.51
N SER A 774 24.00 4.53 -14.67
CA SER A 774 25.18 4.53 -15.53
C SER A 774 24.80 4.77 -17.00
N PHE A 775 25.38 5.82 -17.57
CA PHE A 775 25.30 6.24 -18.97
C PHE A 775 26.54 5.84 -19.78
N GLU A 776 27.38 4.93 -19.28
CA GLU A 776 28.54 4.41 -20.02
C GLU A 776 28.17 3.81 -21.39
N ARG A 777 26.96 3.26 -21.52
CA ARG A 777 26.41 2.73 -22.78
C ARG A 777 25.39 3.66 -23.46
N ALA A 778 25.29 4.91 -23.02
CA ALA A 778 24.30 5.85 -23.55
C ALA A 778 24.49 6.13 -25.05
N ALA A 779 25.74 6.17 -25.55
CA ALA A 779 26.02 6.29 -26.99
C ALA A 779 25.37 5.16 -27.82
N LYS A 780 25.27 3.95 -27.26
CA LYS A 780 24.57 2.80 -27.86
C LYS A 780 23.04 2.86 -27.67
N GLY A 781 22.55 3.81 -26.87
CA GLY A 781 21.15 3.98 -26.54
C GLY A 781 20.75 3.34 -25.21
N ASP A 782 21.69 2.85 -24.39
CA ASP A 782 21.35 2.12 -23.17
C ASP A 782 21.59 2.92 -21.89
N VAL A 783 20.67 2.80 -20.94
CA VAL A 783 20.80 3.21 -19.54
C VAL A 783 20.96 1.97 -18.68
N LEU A 784 21.97 1.95 -17.81
CA LEU A 784 22.18 0.87 -16.86
C LEU A 784 21.78 1.30 -15.45
N VAL A 785 21.00 0.46 -14.76
CA VAL A 785 20.72 0.60 -13.32
C VAL A 785 21.42 -0.54 -12.59
N LYS A 786 22.25 -0.19 -11.62
CA LYS A 786 23.10 -1.10 -10.85
C LYS A 786 22.77 -0.96 -9.36
N ASN A 787 22.96 -2.04 -8.60
CA ASN A 787 23.07 -1.91 -7.14
C ASN A 787 24.31 -1.10 -6.77
N LYS A 788 24.28 -0.40 -5.63
CA LYS A 788 25.47 0.30 -5.13
C LYS A 788 26.61 -0.71 -4.88
N PRO A 789 27.87 -0.31 -5.13
CA PRO A 789 29.02 -1.14 -4.78
C PRO A 789 28.97 -1.59 -3.31
N GLY A 790 29.36 -2.84 -3.03
CA GLY A 790 29.35 -3.41 -1.67
C GLY A 790 27.98 -3.92 -1.19
N ARG A 791 26.89 -3.65 -1.90
CA ARG A 791 25.55 -4.08 -1.45
C ARG A 791 25.35 -5.58 -1.58
N LEU A 792 25.74 -6.18 -2.69
CA LEU A 792 25.52 -7.60 -2.91
C LEU A 792 26.39 -8.42 -1.96
N GLU A 793 27.62 -7.95 -1.70
CA GLU A 793 28.56 -8.49 -0.72
C GLU A 793 27.98 -8.45 0.69
N ALA A 794 27.37 -7.33 1.10
CA ALA A 794 26.71 -7.21 2.40
C ALA A 794 25.44 -8.07 2.54
N ILE A 795 24.78 -8.41 1.43
CA ILE A 795 23.65 -9.36 1.42
C ILE A 795 24.17 -10.79 1.51
N GLU A 796 25.19 -11.11 0.72
CA GLU A 796 25.88 -12.40 0.70
C GLU A 796 26.37 -12.77 2.09
N GLU A 797 27.07 -11.88 2.78
CA GLU A 797 27.56 -12.11 4.14
C GLU A 797 26.41 -12.51 5.10
N VAL A 798 25.27 -11.81 5.01
CA VAL A 798 24.13 -12.06 5.88
C VAL A 798 23.42 -13.37 5.50
N VAL A 799 23.24 -13.65 4.21
CA VAL A 799 22.59 -14.86 3.71
C VAL A 799 23.44 -16.08 4.02
N MET A 800 24.73 -16.07 3.69
CA MET A 800 25.65 -17.19 3.93
C MET A 800 25.80 -17.50 5.41
N ARG A 801 25.84 -16.47 6.28
CA ARG A 801 25.80 -16.66 7.73
C ARG A 801 24.52 -17.36 8.19
N ARG A 802 23.36 -17.10 7.58
CA ARG A 802 22.11 -17.80 7.93
C ARG A 802 22.11 -19.24 7.45
N VAL A 803 22.62 -19.47 6.24
CA VAL A 803 22.75 -20.82 5.66
C VAL A 803 23.65 -21.68 6.54
N SER A 804 24.77 -21.15 7.04
CA SER A 804 25.68 -21.88 7.94
C SER A 804 25.09 -22.11 9.33
N GLU A 805 24.44 -21.10 9.93
CA GLU A 805 23.84 -21.23 11.27
C GLU A 805 22.60 -22.14 11.31
N ARG A 806 21.95 -22.39 10.15
CA ARG A 806 20.66 -23.11 10.02
C ARG A 806 19.59 -22.66 11.02
N ARG A 807 19.54 -21.36 11.32
CA ARG A 807 18.60 -20.73 12.27
C ARG A 807 17.85 -19.57 11.65
N CYS A 808 16.52 -19.58 11.80
CA CYS A 808 15.64 -18.51 11.35
C CYS A 808 14.95 -17.81 12.52
N ASP A 809 15.45 -16.65 12.94
CA ASP A 809 14.69 -15.73 13.79
C ASP A 809 13.90 -14.72 12.94
N ARG A 810 12.66 -14.46 13.34
CA ARG A 810 11.72 -13.63 12.56
C ARG A 810 12.25 -12.22 12.27
N LYS A 811 12.96 -11.60 13.22
CA LYS A 811 13.47 -10.23 13.09
C LYS A 811 14.54 -10.15 12.01
N ARG A 812 15.52 -11.06 12.01
CA ARG A 812 16.56 -11.12 10.98
C ARG A 812 16.01 -11.55 9.62
N MET A 813 15.06 -12.49 9.57
CA MET A 813 14.44 -12.88 8.29
C MET A 813 13.68 -11.72 7.63
N LEU A 814 12.96 -10.91 8.40
CA LEU A 814 12.32 -9.69 7.88
C LEU A 814 13.36 -8.65 7.40
N SER A 815 14.51 -8.57 8.06
CA SER A 815 15.62 -7.72 7.61
C SER A 815 16.22 -8.20 6.28
N ILE A 816 16.51 -9.49 6.15
CA ILE A 816 17.01 -10.10 4.91
C ILE A 816 16.03 -9.89 3.77
N LYS A 817 14.73 -10.12 4.02
CA LYS A 817 13.67 -9.84 3.06
C LYS A 817 13.73 -8.40 2.55
N GLY A 818 13.87 -7.41 3.44
CA GLY A 818 13.97 -6.00 3.06
C GLY A 818 15.19 -5.73 2.18
N LYS A 819 16.37 -6.28 2.55
CA LYS A 819 17.60 -6.14 1.76
C LYS A 819 17.48 -6.76 0.37
N LEU A 820 16.93 -7.97 0.28
CA LEU A 820 16.71 -8.69 -0.98
C LEU A 820 15.72 -7.96 -1.89
N LEU A 821 14.58 -7.51 -1.37
CA LEU A 821 13.60 -6.73 -2.15
C LEU A 821 14.22 -5.45 -2.72
N PHE A 822 15.01 -4.75 -1.89
CA PHE A 822 15.67 -3.52 -2.31
C PHE A 822 16.70 -3.79 -3.41
N ALA A 823 17.52 -4.83 -3.28
CA ALA A 823 18.51 -5.18 -4.29
C ALA A 823 17.87 -5.67 -5.60
N ALA A 824 16.81 -6.47 -5.52
CA ALA A 824 16.06 -6.97 -6.67
C ALA A 824 15.30 -5.88 -7.42
N GLY A 825 15.00 -4.75 -6.78
CA GLY A 825 14.40 -3.59 -7.45
C GLY A 825 15.29 -2.97 -8.54
N HIS A 826 16.60 -3.22 -8.49
CA HIS A 826 17.59 -2.68 -9.45
C HIS A 826 18.04 -3.69 -10.51
N VAL A 827 17.49 -4.90 -10.51
CA VAL A 827 17.81 -5.99 -11.46
C VAL A 827 16.50 -6.44 -12.13
N PHE A 828 16.56 -6.98 -13.35
CA PHE A 828 15.38 -7.56 -13.99
C PHE A 828 15.01 -8.93 -13.36
N GLY A 829 13.79 -9.40 -13.62
CA GLY A 829 13.41 -10.80 -13.31
C GLY A 829 12.75 -11.06 -11.96
N ARG A 830 12.60 -10.06 -11.07
CA ARG A 830 12.03 -10.24 -9.72
C ARG A 830 12.65 -11.44 -8.97
N CYS A 831 13.95 -11.65 -9.14
CA CYS A 831 14.70 -12.82 -8.70
C CYS A 831 14.59 -13.14 -7.19
N ALA A 832 14.40 -12.12 -6.34
CA ALA A 832 14.21 -12.31 -4.90
C ALA A 832 12.77 -12.63 -4.46
N GLN A 833 11.80 -12.58 -5.38
CA GLN A 833 10.38 -12.63 -5.04
C GLN A 833 10.00 -13.94 -4.36
N LEU A 834 10.49 -15.07 -4.86
CA LEU A 834 10.26 -16.36 -4.24
C LEU A 834 10.70 -16.39 -2.77
N ALA A 835 11.98 -16.08 -2.52
CA ALA A 835 12.55 -16.09 -1.18
C ALA A 835 11.76 -15.16 -0.24
N THR A 836 11.39 -13.98 -0.72
CA THR A 836 10.68 -12.99 0.09
C THR A 836 9.24 -13.40 0.41
N GLN A 837 8.56 -14.15 -0.48
CA GLN A 837 7.24 -14.74 -0.21
C GLN A 837 7.34 -15.90 0.77
N LEU A 838 8.32 -16.79 0.63
CA LEU A 838 8.57 -17.88 1.58
C LEU A 838 8.83 -17.34 2.99
N ILE A 839 9.63 -16.28 3.13
CA ILE A 839 9.83 -15.58 4.42
C ILE A 839 8.50 -15.06 4.98
N SER A 840 7.62 -14.53 4.12
CA SER A 840 6.36 -13.92 4.54
C SER A 840 5.34 -14.96 5.02
N HIS A 841 5.22 -16.07 4.31
CA HIS A 841 4.34 -17.18 4.69
C HIS A 841 4.85 -17.86 5.95
N ARG A 842 6.15 -18.19 6.01
CA ARG A 842 6.76 -18.95 7.11
C ARG A 842 6.96 -18.13 8.39
N GLY A 843 6.89 -16.81 8.32
CA GLY A 843 6.94 -15.91 9.48
C GLY A 843 5.68 -15.92 10.36
N ASN A 844 4.62 -16.61 9.94
CA ASN A 844 3.36 -16.77 10.68
C ASN A 844 3.17 -18.17 11.29
N ASP A 845 3.93 -19.19 10.87
CA ASP A 845 3.77 -20.56 11.35
C ASP A 845 4.59 -20.84 12.61
N ARG A 846 3.93 -21.37 13.65
CA ARG A 846 4.52 -21.62 14.98
C ARG A 846 5.27 -22.95 15.08
N HIS A 847 5.20 -23.83 14.07
CA HIS A 847 5.81 -25.16 14.07
C HIS A 847 6.51 -25.41 12.72
N GLN A 848 7.84 -25.29 12.68
CA GLN A 848 8.62 -25.58 11.46
C GLN A 848 9.24 -26.99 11.56
N GLY A 849 8.92 -27.87 10.62
CA GLY A 849 9.65 -29.14 10.40
C GLY A 849 11.00 -28.91 9.68
N ARG A 850 11.93 -29.87 9.75
CA ARG A 850 13.28 -29.78 9.15
C ARG A 850 13.27 -29.52 7.64
N GLU A 851 12.41 -30.23 6.88
CA GLU A 851 12.32 -30.10 5.40
C GLU A 851 11.96 -28.67 4.95
N HIS A 852 11.17 -27.95 5.74
CA HIS A 852 10.76 -26.58 5.45
C HIS A 852 11.89 -25.55 5.65
N MET A 853 12.98 -25.91 6.33
CA MET A 853 14.14 -25.04 6.51
C MET A 853 15.01 -25.07 5.25
N ASP A 854 15.26 -26.25 4.69
CA ASP A 854 16.11 -26.41 3.51
C ASP A 854 15.56 -25.66 2.28
N ASP A 855 14.25 -25.74 2.03
CA ASP A 855 13.60 -24.95 0.98
C ASP A 855 13.82 -23.43 1.12
N LEU A 856 13.83 -22.92 2.36
CA LEU A 856 13.99 -21.48 2.61
C LEU A 856 15.43 -21.06 2.33
N LEU A 857 16.38 -21.85 2.81
CA LEU A 857 17.80 -21.62 2.61
C LEU A 857 18.16 -21.73 1.13
N ASN A 858 17.63 -22.73 0.43
CA ASN A 858 17.78 -22.89 -1.02
C ASN A 858 17.20 -21.70 -1.78
N ALA A 859 16.00 -21.23 -1.43
CA ALA A 859 15.41 -20.06 -2.07
C ALA A 859 16.20 -18.76 -1.80
N LEU A 860 16.76 -18.61 -0.59
CA LEU A 860 17.63 -17.48 -0.24
C LEU A 860 18.93 -17.50 -1.05
N GLN A 861 19.57 -18.66 -1.14
CA GLN A 861 20.80 -18.83 -1.90
C GLN A 861 20.56 -18.65 -3.39
N PHE A 862 19.49 -19.23 -3.93
CA PHE A 862 19.06 -18.99 -5.31
C PHE A 862 18.82 -17.49 -5.58
N ALA A 863 18.06 -16.81 -4.73
CA ALA A 863 17.81 -15.37 -4.89
C ALA A 863 19.11 -14.56 -4.88
N LEU A 864 20.10 -14.93 -4.06
CA LEU A 864 21.41 -14.29 -4.03
C LEU A 864 22.20 -14.56 -5.32
N GLU A 865 22.29 -15.82 -5.75
CA GLU A 865 23.01 -16.20 -6.96
C GLU A 865 22.41 -15.53 -8.21
N THR A 866 21.08 -15.52 -8.33
CA THR A 866 20.39 -14.82 -9.43
C THR A 866 20.59 -13.30 -9.36
N LEU A 867 20.68 -12.70 -8.16
CA LEU A 867 21.03 -11.28 -8.02
C LEU A 867 22.45 -10.98 -8.47
N LYS A 868 23.40 -11.88 -8.20
CA LYS A 868 24.81 -11.76 -8.61
C LYS A 868 24.97 -11.98 -10.10
N SER A 869 24.28 -12.96 -10.67
CA SER A 869 24.37 -13.30 -12.10
C SER A 869 23.53 -12.41 -13.02
N GLY A 870 22.41 -11.87 -12.53
CA GLY A 870 21.46 -11.07 -13.31
C GLY A 870 22.02 -9.75 -13.84
N GLY A 871 23.16 -9.28 -13.32
CA GLY A 871 23.86 -8.09 -13.79
C GLY A 871 23.05 -6.79 -13.68
N PRO A 872 23.49 -5.71 -14.35
CA PRO A 872 22.78 -4.44 -14.38
C PRO A 872 21.45 -4.56 -15.13
N ARG A 873 20.40 -3.91 -14.62
CA ARG A 873 19.17 -3.68 -15.39
C ARG A 873 19.48 -2.74 -16.56
N CYS A 874 19.46 -3.27 -17.78
CA CYS A 874 19.74 -2.52 -19.01
C CYS A 874 18.44 -2.06 -19.70
N VAL A 875 18.21 -0.75 -19.75
CA VAL A 875 17.05 -0.16 -20.42
C VAL A 875 17.54 0.56 -21.67
N GLY A 876 17.22 0.00 -22.84
CA GLY A 876 17.58 0.60 -24.13
C GLY A 876 16.81 1.88 -24.44
N ALA A 877 17.04 2.46 -25.61
CA ALA A 877 16.26 3.57 -26.14
C ALA A 877 14.85 3.09 -26.49
N TRP A 878 13.87 4.00 -26.59
CA TRP A 878 12.56 3.58 -27.07
C TRP A 878 12.63 3.04 -28.50
N SER A 879 11.71 2.14 -28.80
CA SER A 879 11.54 1.59 -30.13
C SER A 879 10.06 1.65 -30.51
N GLN A 880 9.78 2.02 -31.76
CA GLN A 880 8.43 1.94 -32.32
C GLN A 880 8.14 0.54 -32.89
N GLN A 881 9.10 -0.38 -32.79
CA GLN A 881 8.93 -1.73 -33.30
C GLN A 881 7.77 -2.44 -32.60
N PRO A 882 6.78 -2.97 -33.32
CA PRO A 882 5.72 -3.76 -32.72
C PRO A 882 6.29 -4.90 -31.85
N PRO A 883 5.57 -5.31 -30.80
CA PRO A 883 6.02 -6.38 -29.93
C PRO A 883 6.07 -7.72 -30.68
N VAL A 884 7.01 -8.58 -30.27
CA VAL A 884 7.01 -10.00 -30.63
C VAL A 884 5.86 -10.68 -29.90
N LEU A 885 5.07 -11.48 -30.61
CA LEU A 885 3.95 -12.20 -30.05
C LEU A 885 4.34 -13.67 -29.87
N ILE A 886 4.15 -14.21 -28.67
CA ILE A 886 4.43 -15.61 -28.37
C ILE A 886 3.17 -16.23 -27.77
N PHE A 887 2.64 -17.25 -28.41
CA PHE A 887 1.50 -18.04 -27.93
C PHE A 887 2.01 -19.35 -27.36
N THR A 888 1.44 -19.83 -26.26
CA THR A 888 1.90 -21.03 -25.57
C THR A 888 0.71 -21.80 -25.04
N ASP A 889 0.78 -23.13 -25.12
CA ASP A 889 -0.28 -24.04 -24.70
C ASP A 889 0.33 -25.31 -24.09
N GLY A 890 -0.31 -25.86 -23.07
CA GLY A 890 0.06 -27.12 -22.45
C GLY A 890 -1.14 -28.04 -22.30
N ALA A 891 -1.05 -29.26 -22.80
CA ALA A 891 -2.12 -30.24 -22.64
C ALA A 891 -1.73 -31.34 -21.64
N CYS A 892 -2.73 -31.82 -20.90
CA CYS A 892 -2.58 -32.91 -19.94
C CYS A 892 -3.75 -33.88 -20.12
N GLU A 893 -3.50 -34.97 -20.83
CA GLU A 893 -4.49 -36.00 -21.15
C GLU A 893 -4.19 -37.30 -20.39
N GLN A 894 -5.15 -38.22 -20.39
CA GLN A 894 -5.00 -39.56 -19.79
C GLN A 894 -4.48 -39.54 -18.34
N GLU A 895 -5.05 -38.69 -17.48
CA GLU A 895 -4.60 -38.51 -16.08
C GLU A 895 -3.09 -38.21 -15.96
N GLY A 896 -2.58 -37.39 -16.89
CA GLY A 896 -1.19 -36.96 -16.92
C GLY A 896 -0.21 -38.03 -17.40
N ASN A 897 -0.69 -39.07 -18.08
CA ASN A 897 0.19 -40.03 -18.78
C ASN A 897 0.65 -39.49 -20.14
N LEU A 898 -0.14 -38.58 -20.72
CA LEU A 898 0.22 -37.83 -21.91
C LEU A 898 0.20 -36.35 -21.57
N VAL A 899 1.39 -35.74 -21.50
CA VAL A 899 1.56 -34.32 -21.22
C VAL A 899 2.39 -33.71 -22.33
N THR A 900 1.82 -32.75 -23.04
CA THR A 900 2.44 -32.09 -24.18
C THR A 900 2.48 -30.59 -23.97
N HIS A 901 3.34 -29.91 -24.71
CA HIS A 901 3.45 -28.46 -24.68
C HIS A 901 3.80 -27.94 -26.07
N GLY A 902 3.45 -26.68 -26.35
CA GLY A 902 3.80 -26.03 -27.60
C GLY A 902 3.84 -24.53 -27.48
N ALA A 903 4.49 -23.88 -28.46
CA ALA A 903 4.48 -22.45 -28.60
C ALA A 903 4.59 -22.00 -30.06
N LEU A 904 4.05 -20.82 -30.36
CA LEU A 904 4.14 -20.14 -31.64
C LEU A 904 4.71 -18.73 -31.43
N LEU A 905 5.71 -18.34 -32.21
CA LEU A 905 6.30 -17.01 -32.26
C LEU A 905 5.91 -16.30 -33.55
N PHE A 906 5.54 -15.03 -33.43
CA PHE A 906 5.40 -14.10 -34.54
C PHE A 906 6.15 -12.80 -34.24
N ASP A 907 7.18 -12.51 -35.05
CA ASP A 907 7.86 -11.21 -35.04
C ASP A 907 7.43 -10.38 -36.26
N PRO A 908 6.54 -9.40 -36.08
CA PRO A 908 6.07 -8.54 -37.17
C PRO A 908 7.16 -7.66 -37.80
N VAL A 909 8.30 -7.45 -37.12
CA VAL A 909 9.40 -6.63 -37.64
C VAL A 909 10.23 -7.39 -38.65
N THR A 910 10.55 -8.64 -38.34
CA THR A 910 11.40 -9.49 -39.19
C THR A 910 10.57 -10.38 -40.11
N GLY A 911 9.25 -10.47 -39.88
CA GLY A 911 8.36 -11.42 -40.55
C GLY A 911 8.51 -12.86 -40.05
N ARG A 912 9.37 -13.10 -39.04
CA ARG A 912 9.70 -14.44 -38.53
C ARG A 912 8.49 -15.09 -37.87
N LYS A 913 8.20 -16.33 -38.26
CA LYS A 913 7.07 -17.14 -37.83
C LYS A 913 7.56 -18.55 -37.51
N GLU A 914 7.58 -18.90 -36.23
CA GLU A 914 8.13 -20.18 -35.77
C GLU A 914 7.18 -20.88 -34.81
N VAL A 915 7.25 -22.21 -34.77
CA VAL A 915 6.43 -23.03 -33.89
C VAL A 915 7.25 -24.21 -33.37
N PHE A 916 6.99 -24.62 -32.13
CA PHE A 916 7.43 -25.90 -31.61
C PHE A 916 6.31 -26.59 -30.83
N GLY A 917 6.39 -27.91 -30.74
CA GLY A 917 5.53 -28.73 -29.90
C GLY A 917 6.20 -30.05 -29.59
N ASP A 918 6.13 -30.50 -28.34
CA ASP A 918 6.74 -31.74 -27.89
C ASP A 918 6.04 -32.32 -26.65
N HIS A 919 6.45 -33.53 -26.26
CA HIS A 919 6.07 -34.19 -25.02
C HIS A 919 6.92 -33.64 -23.87
N VAL A 920 6.27 -33.37 -22.73
CA VAL A 920 7.01 -33.05 -21.51
C VAL A 920 7.79 -34.30 -21.07
N PRO A 921 9.08 -34.19 -20.74
CA PRO A 921 9.88 -35.34 -20.28
C PRO A 921 9.21 -36.09 -19.12
N LYS A 922 9.12 -37.42 -19.24
CA LYS A 922 8.41 -38.28 -18.26
C LYS A 922 8.90 -38.07 -16.82
N CYS A 923 10.21 -37.93 -16.62
CA CYS A 923 10.80 -37.66 -15.31
C CYS A 923 10.30 -36.35 -14.68
N LEU A 924 10.00 -35.33 -15.50
CA LEU A 924 9.47 -34.06 -15.03
C LEU A 924 7.99 -34.18 -14.68
N VAL A 925 7.22 -34.92 -15.49
CA VAL A 925 5.80 -35.22 -15.23
C VAL A 925 5.66 -36.02 -13.93
N GLU A 926 6.50 -37.02 -13.70
CA GLU A 926 6.53 -37.81 -12.45
C GLU A 926 6.81 -36.93 -11.24
N ARG A 927 7.78 -36.00 -11.34
CA ARG A 927 8.05 -35.01 -10.30
C ARG A 927 6.85 -34.11 -10.02
N TRP A 928 6.13 -33.67 -11.07
CA TRP A 928 4.92 -32.86 -10.93
C TRP A 928 3.75 -33.61 -10.27
N LYS A 929 3.65 -34.93 -10.50
CA LYS A 929 2.71 -35.84 -9.84
C LYS A 929 3.07 -36.09 -8.36
N GLY A 930 4.28 -35.73 -7.93
CA GLY A 930 4.72 -35.77 -6.53
C GLY A 930 3.71 -35.14 -5.57
N GLY A 931 3.41 -35.86 -4.47
CA GLY A 931 2.36 -35.46 -3.52
C GLY A 931 0.94 -35.92 -3.89
N GLY A 932 0.78 -36.86 -4.83
CA GLY A 932 -0.49 -37.54 -5.13
C GLY A 932 -1.38 -36.82 -6.16
N LYS A 933 -0.83 -35.89 -6.95
CA LYS A 933 -1.59 -35.13 -7.95
C LYS A 933 -1.76 -35.93 -9.23
N LYS A 934 -3.02 -36.13 -9.66
CA LYS A 934 -3.34 -36.82 -10.92
C LYS A 934 -3.29 -35.90 -12.15
N GLN A 935 -3.66 -34.64 -12.01
CA GLN A 935 -3.71 -33.68 -13.12
C GLN A 935 -2.60 -32.62 -12.96
N VAL A 936 -1.75 -32.49 -13.98
CA VAL A 936 -0.56 -31.61 -13.98
C VAL A 936 -0.67 -30.44 -14.96
N ILE A 937 -1.88 -30.17 -15.46
CA ILE A 937 -2.18 -29.13 -16.46
C ILE A 937 -1.58 -27.76 -16.10
N PHE A 938 -1.62 -27.38 -14.82
CA PHE A 938 -1.06 -26.12 -14.33
C PHE A 938 0.45 -25.99 -14.61
N PHE A 939 1.21 -27.07 -14.51
CA PHE A 939 2.65 -27.07 -14.81
C PHE A 939 2.91 -27.15 -16.32
N ALA A 940 2.10 -27.94 -17.02
CA ALA A 940 2.13 -28.05 -18.49
C ALA A 940 1.90 -26.69 -19.17
N GLU A 941 1.09 -25.82 -18.56
CA GLU A 941 0.84 -24.44 -19.01
C GLU A 941 1.97 -23.44 -18.70
N ILE A 942 2.79 -23.70 -17.68
CA ILE A 942 3.95 -22.86 -17.33
C ILE A 942 5.17 -23.22 -18.20
N PHE A 943 5.37 -24.52 -18.41
CA PHE A 943 6.53 -25.08 -19.10
C PHE A 943 6.83 -24.47 -20.49
N PRO A 944 5.88 -24.34 -21.44
CA PRO A 944 6.15 -23.83 -22.78
C PRO A 944 6.64 -22.38 -22.78
N ALA A 945 6.22 -21.55 -21.82
CA ALA A 945 6.74 -20.20 -21.70
C ALA A 945 8.23 -20.16 -21.28
N VAL A 946 8.68 -21.13 -20.47
CA VAL A 946 10.10 -21.29 -20.11
C VAL A 946 10.90 -21.78 -21.32
N VAL A 947 10.40 -22.81 -22.00
CA VAL A 947 11.04 -23.35 -23.22
C VAL A 947 11.12 -22.30 -24.32
N ALA A 948 10.06 -21.52 -24.53
CA ALA A 948 10.03 -20.46 -25.54
C ALA A 948 11.10 -19.38 -25.29
N LYS A 949 11.29 -18.95 -24.03
CA LYS A 949 12.35 -18.00 -23.69
C LYS A 949 13.75 -18.55 -23.96
N ALA A 950 13.98 -19.83 -23.68
CA ALA A 950 15.26 -20.48 -23.92
C ALA A 950 15.53 -20.69 -25.42
N THR A 951 14.52 -21.16 -26.15
CA THR A 951 14.58 -21.47 -27.59
C THR A 951 14.76 -20.20 -28.43
N TRP A 952 13.97 -19.16 -28.14
CA TRP A 952 13.96 -17.92 -28.91
C TRP A 952 14.70 -16.78 -28.24
N LYS A 953 15.69 -17.08 -27.39
CA LYS A 953 16.44 -16.08 -26.60
C LYS A 953 16.94 -14.92 -27.46
N ASP A 954 17.47 -15.21 -28.65
CA ASP A 954 18.06 -14.22 -29.55
C ASP A 954 17.01 -13.34 -30.25
N VAL A 955 15.75 -13.80 -30.31
CA VAL A 955 14.62 -13.04 -30.86
C VAL A 955 13.98 -12.16 -29.80
N VAL A 956 13.86 -12.66 -28.57
CA VAL A 956 13.16 -11.95 -27.47
C VAL A 956 14.06 -10.96 -26.73
N GLN A 957 15.38 -11.15 -26.77
CA GLN A 957 16.32 -10.30 -26.03
C GLN A 957 16.25 -8.84 -26.49
N GLY A 958 16.04 -7.93 -25.53
CA GLY A 958 15.95 -6.49 -25.81
C GLY A 958 14.71 -6.06 -26.60
N ARG A 959 13.78 -6.98 -26.88
CA ARG A 959 12.52 -6.70 -27.59
C ARG A 959 11.35 -6.60 -26.61
N ARG A 960 10.28 -5.91 -27.05
CA ARG A 960 8.98 -5.97 -26.38
C ARG A 960 8.33 -7.29 -26.77
N VAL A 961 7.88 -8.07 -25.79
CA VAL A 961 7.31 -9.41 -26.03
C VAL A 961 5.99 -9.55 -25.30
N LEU A 962 4.98 -10.06 -25.98
CA LEU A 962 3.66 -10.39 -25.43
C LEU A 962 3.49 -11.91 -25.42
N PHE A 963 3.33 -12.50 -24.23
CA PHE A 963 3.09 -13.93 -24.05
C PHE A 963 1.59 -14.24 -23.92
N PHE A 964 1.15 -15.31 -24.59
CA PHE A 964 -0.22 -15.80 -24.74
C PHE A 964 -0.36 -17.34 -24.45
N LEU A 965 -0.03 -17.82 -23.24
CA LEU A 965 -0.76 -18.79 -22.34
C LEU A 965 -2.27 -19.15 -22.63
N ASP A 966 -2.90 -20.01 -21.81
CA ASP A 966 -4.37 -20.12 -21.68
C ASP A 966 -4.90 -20.14 -20.21
N ASN A 967 -4.00 -20.36 -19.26
CA ASN A 967 -4.35 -20.68 -17.89
C ASN A 967 -4.16 -19.49 -16.92
N GLU A 968 -5.25 -19.09 -16.25
CA GLU A 968 -5.24 -18.00 -15.26
C GLU A 968 -4.26 -18.25 -14.11
N GLY A 969 -4.15 -19.50 -13.64
CA GLY A 969 -3.20 -19.88 -12.60
C GLY A 969 -1.76 -19.65 -13.07
N ALA A 970 -1.40 -20.17 -14.25
CA ALA A 970 -0.06 -20.03 -14.82
C ALA A 970 0.28 -18.56 -15.09
N ARG A 971 -0.67 -17.78 -15.61
CA ARG A 971 -0.56 -16.32 -15.72
C ARG A 971 -0.22 -15.65 -14.41
N PHE A 972 -1.05 -15.88 -13.37
CA PHE A 972 -0.84 -15.19 -12.10
C PHE A 972 0.49 -15.60 -11.48
N THR A 973 0.96 -16.81 -11.79
CA THR A 973 2.27 -17.32 -11.38
C THR A 973 3.40 -16.50 -12.00
N PHE A 974 3.37 -16.22 -13.32
CA PHE A 974 4.34 -15.32 -13.97
C PHE A 974 4.20 -13.85 -13.51
N ILE A 975 2.97 -13.33 -13.40
CA ILE A 975 2.73 -11.94 -12.95
C ILE A 975 3.25 -11.73 -11.54
N ARG A 976 3.04 -12.71 -10.65
CA ARG A 976 3.49 -12.64 -9.25
C ARG A 976 4.95 -13.05 -9.08
N SER A 977 5.55 -13.69 -10.09
CA SER A 977 6.82 -14.42 -10.00
C SER A 977 6.87 -15.32 -8.76
N TYR A 978 5.76 -16.02 -8.51
CA TYR A 978 5.58 -16.84 -7.32
C TYR A 978 4.41 -17.82 -7.49
N SER A 979 4.60 -19.05 -7.03
CA SER A 979 3.55 -20.04 -6.79
C SER A 979 3.71 -20.64 -5.40
N ALA A 980 2.59 -21.01 -4.78
CA ALA A 980 2.62 -21.80 -3.54
C ALA A 980 2.96 -23.28 -3.80
N GLN A 981 2.96 -23.72 -5.07
CA GLN A 981 3.34 -25.08 -5.45
C GLN A 981 4.83 -25.14 -5.76
N VAL A 982 5.60 -25.91 -4.97
CA VAL A 982 7.07 -26.02 -5.05
C VAL A 982 7.56 -26.38 -6.46
N ASN A 983 6.92 -27.31 -7.18
CA ASN A 983 7.36 -27.67 -8.53
C ASN A 983 7.21 -26.53 -9.56
N ALA A 984 6.26 -25.60 -9.36
CA ALA A 984 6.13 -24.42 -10.23
C ALA A 984 7.16 -23.35 -9.87
N THR A 985 7.64 -23.37 -8.62
CA THR A 985 8.76 -22.54 -8.19
C THR A 985 10.03 -22.88 -8.97
N ASP A 986 10.34 -24.17 -9.18
CA ASP A 986 11.51 -24.58 -9.97
C ASP A 986 11.45 -24.05 -11.41
N LEU A 987 10.28 -24.13 -12.05
CA LEU A 987 10.08 -23.59 -13.40
C LEU A 987 10.22 -22.06 -13.44
N LEU A 988 9.72 -21.37 -12.42
CA LEU A 988 9.90 -19.92 -12.29
C LEU A 988 11.36 -19.52 -12.05
N MET A 989 12.11 -20.34 -11.30
CA MET A 989 13.54 -20.14 -11.06
C MET A 989 14.34 -20.29 -12.36
N ILE A 990 13.99 -21.24 -13.22
CA ILE A 990 14.62 -21.39 -14.55
C ILE A 990 14.21 -20.24 -15.50
N SER A 991 12.99 -19.73 -15.35
CA SER A 991 12.45 -18.64 -16.19
C SER A 991 12.97 -17.25 -15.85
N ALA A 992 13.43 -17.06 -14.61
CA ALA A 992 13.92 -15.81 -14.04
C ALA A 992 15.39 -15.60 -14.39
#